data_AF-A0A535GWJ4-F1
#
_entry.id   AF-A0A535GWJ4-F1
#
_cell.length_a   1.000
_cell.length_b   1.000
_cell.length_c   1.000
_cell.angle_alpha   90.00
_cell.angle_beta   90.00
_cell.angle_gamma   90.00
#
_symmetry.space_group_name_H-M   'P 1'
#
loop_
_entity.id
_entity.type
_entity.pdbx_description
1 polymer ?
#
loop_
_entity_poly.entity_id
_entity_poly.type
_entity_poly.pdbx_seq_one_letter_code
_entity_poly.pdbx_strand_id
1 'polypeptide(L)'
;MPAGPGERIHASSERGLAVRHGAGAARLGRGQPSAQRPGRRVCIGLGRRVQRREPGGRERPAPGHAQVQPRPDHADRRPGDRRPRRDHRGGRVQNGILTVVVKGSPRPRSLSPVERGSHHQNQGGQAIVLIALMLTVIIGMVALAIDGSRAYALRRDLQGAVDAAALAAADKYQQSGSYVAAEQAATTLFGANLRLYSAAACTGYGTPGASPWTVTCTYSDGTVLTDVARFNGPQGSSFTISATRSLQLQFARVLTNGTTPTLGASANGDANNQRFTPAVAALDQAGCGGAGGTAISLLGTGSTMSVTGDVVANGTITVAGATMRVAGDTYARCQASVPGAVNACYSSGASTPCTYPDVAGATRSGFHLADPNFPPPSVPGGGQAIGTSVTLRPGAYASNPNLTTGKCWFLAGGVYEWLAGYTNNADFVSNELKPPDESVAGSNTVLSSYQFWNTGGFNCAGSFQLATNNDPRNPVRNGQWAVEITSVRSDTYGGVTYTRESAPSMCRTVNTATRNDIVIDISNVAGAASYNVYLGQPGNACGGPFGYVGNVAVTGTMSNTLTSPCPIYVGGGCSLGNAELVIDSIYLGSWAPNALAAPGTSGAYPPEPQTAPLQAGLPNQNPGRGAGAAGDRANENFCKTVGGAFATCPAAITPGAVEFYVPSGGCINSVTTGDTYIFSGYQYDWVSLYEPGIGFPPANTCSNSLGATTNSAYVGLIYAPAAVISFVSPNVFEGPGTGGIVVGSLVFSESMPSIAYASIYAPVPPASRLTN
;
A
#
# COMPACT_ATOMS: atom_id res chain seq x y z
N MET A 1 18.95 -23.89 61.19
CA MET A 1 20.22 -24.63 60.99
C MET A 1 20.50 -24.70 59.49
N PRO A 2 21.76 -24.56 59.04
CA PRO A 2 22.11 -23.89 57.78
C PRO A 2 22.51 -24.89 56.65
N ALA A 3 22.93 -24.50 55.43
CA ALA A 3 23.67 -23.30 55.02
C ALA A 3 23.53 -22.92 53.52
N GLY A 4 23.83 -21.65 53.20
CA GLY A 4 24.44 -21.25 51.91
C GLY A 4 25.97 -21.47 51.95
N PRO A 5 26.84 -20.73 51.21
CA PRO A 5 26.66 -19.49 50.44
C PRO A 5 27.01 -19.72 48.93
N GLY A 6 27.19 -18.76 48.02
CA GLY A 6 27.03 -17.31 48.03
C GLY A 6 27.58 -16.67 46.73
N GLU A 7 26.74 -15.88 46.08
CA GLU A 7 27.04 -14.51 45.61
C GLU A 7 28.30 -14.23 44.74
N ARG A 8 28.07 -13.81 43.48
CA ARG A 8 28.73 -12.61 42.97
C ARG A 8 27.96 -11.90 41.84
N ILE A 9 27.92 -10.58 41.96
CA ILE A 9 27.24 -9.60 41.11
C ILE A 9 27.99 -9.38 39.79
N HIS A 10 27.27 -9.23 38.69
CA HIS A 10 27.65 -8.27 37.64
C HIS A 10 26.39 -7.62 37.02
N ALA A 11 26.14 -6.37 37.40
CA ALA A 11 25.22 -5.50 36.68
C ALA A 11 25.98 -4.77 35.57
N SER A 12 25.50 -4.83 34.34
CA SER A 12 25.95 -4.01 33.21
C SER A 12 24.80 -3.13 32.73
N SER A 13 24.86 -1.85 33.11
CA SER A 13 23.95 -0.80 32.65
C SER A 13 24.36 -0.32 31.25
N GLU A 14 23.52 -0.55 30.24
CA GLU A 14 23.48 0.28 29.01
C GLU A 14 22.02 0.60 28.68
N ARG A 15 21.57 1.79 29.08
CA ARG A 15 21.47 3.00 28.22
C ARG A 15 20.35 2.92 27.17
N GLY A 16 19.16 3.39 27.57
CA GLY A 16 18.12 3.72 26.60
C GLY A 16 18.58 4.83 25.66
N LEU A 17 18.40 4.63 24.35
CA LEU A 17 18.69 5.62 23.33
C LEU A 17 17.37 6.12 22.71
N ALA A 18 16.95 7.32 23.10
CA ALA A 18 15.81 7.98 22.49
C ALA A 18 16.19 8.48 21.08
N VAL A 19 15.76 7.77 20.04
CA VAL A 19 16.02 8.16 18.65
C VAL A 19 15.11 9.33 18.26
N ARG A 20 15.63 10.56 18.43
CA ARG A 20 15.09 11.76 17.79
C ARG A 20 15.63 11.87 16.36
N HIS A 21 14.79 11.73 15.35
CA HIS A 21 15.13 12.18 14.00
C HIS A 21 14.57 13.60 13.75
N GLY A 22 15.39 14.60 14.08
CA GLY A 22 15.24 15.95 13.55
C GLY A 22 16.03 16.09 12.24
N ALA A 23 15.34 16.36 11.13
CA ALA A 23 16.00 16.60 9.85
C ALA A 23 16.68 17.98 9.82
N GLY A 24 18.01 18.01 9.86
CA GLY A 24 18.82 19.23 9.71
C GLY A 24 19.03 19.59 8.24
N ALA A 25 18.76 20.84 7.87
CA ALA A 25 18.89 21.32 6.49
C ALA A 25 20.36 21.62 6.10
N ALA A 26 20.79 21.12 4.94
CA ALA A 26 22.07 21.48 4.33
C ALA A 26 21.91 22.55 3.23
N ARG A 27 22.69 23.64 3.30
CA ARG A 27 22.75 24.69 2.28
C ARG A 27 23.97 24.53 1.36
N LEU A 28 23.71 24.57 0.05
CA LEU A 28 24.47 25.25 -1.02
C LEU A 28 26.02 25.17 -1.04
N GLY A 29 26.54 24.55 -2.09
CA GLY A 29 27.84 24.87 -2.71
C GLY A 29 27.69 24.95 -4.24
N ARG A 30 28.15 26.05 -4.87
CA ARG A 30 28.07 26.27 -6.33
C ARG A 30 29.25 25.64 -7.09
N GLY A 31 29.00 25.22 -8.33
CA GLY A 31 30.07 24.93 -9.31
C GLY A 31 29.58 24.54 -10.71
N GLN A 32 29.55 25.51 -11.64
CA GLN A 32 29.44 25.33 -13.11
C GLN A 32 30.51 26.23 -13.75
N PRO A 33 31.07 25.95 -14.95
CA PRO A 33 30.38 25.72 -16.24
C PRO A 33 30.90 24.42 -16.97
N SER A 34 30.73 24.11 -18.27
CA SER A 34 30.35 24.90 -19.45
C SER A 34 29.64 24.12 -20.59
N ALA A 35 29.10 24.91 -21.53
CA ALA A 35 28.59 24.64 -22.88
C ALA A 35 29.18 23.48 -23.74
N GLN A 36 28.30 22.76 -24.45
CA GLN A 36 28.30 22.71 -25.93
C GLN A 36 26.97 22.20 -26.56
N ARG A 37 26.66 22.73 -27.76
CA ARG A 37 25.61 22.40 -28.76
C ARG A 37 26.25 22.70 -30.15
N PRO A 38 25.65 22.41 -31.33
CA PRO A 38 24.41 21.67 -31.68
C PRO A 38 24.74 20.44 -32.60
N GLY A 39 23.84 19.66 -33.21
CA GLY A 39 22.37 19.58 -33.31
C GLY A 39 21.94 19.12 -34.73
N ARG A 40 20.67 18.74 -34.95
CA ARG A 40 20.08 18.69 -36.32
C ARG A 40 18.54 18.74 -36.27
N ARG A 41 17.94 19.32 -37.31
CA ARG A 41 16.48 19.40 -37.54
C ARG A 41 16.08 18.40 -38.63
N VAL A 42 14.85 17.88 -38.58
CA VAL A 42 13.98 17.72 -39.76
C VAL A 42 12.57 18.15 -39.38
N CYS A 43 11.90 18.89 -40.25
CA CYS A 43 10.48 19.25 -40.14
C CYS A 43 9.77 18.84 -41.43
N ILE A 44 8.59 18.23 -41.33
CA ILE A 44 7.53 18.34 -42.36
C ILE A 44 6.19 18.44 -41.63
N GLY A 45 5.29 19.28 -42.14
CA GLY A 45 3.90 19.36 -41.67
C GLY A 45 2.96 19.89 -42.75
N LEU A 46 1.68 19.55 -42.62
CA LEU A 46 0.47 19.99 -43.35
C LEU A 46 -0.70 19.59 -42.41
N GLY A 47 -1.79 20.32 -42.16
CA GLY A 47 -2.43 21.43 -42.89
C GLY A 47 -3.50 20.88 -43.86
N ARG A 48 -4.78 21.31 -43.88
CA ARG A 48 -5.49 22.41 -43.17
C ARG A 48 -7.02 22.38 -43.53
N ARG A 49 -7.90 23.02 -42.71
CA ARG A 49 -9.31 23.50 -42.98
C ARG A 49 -10.45 22.45 -42.85
N VAL A 50 -11.62 22.67 -42.20
CA VAL A 50 -12.64 23.79 -42.15
C VAL A 50 -13.54 23.76 -43.42
N GLN A 51 -14.89 23.61 -43.39
CA GLN A 51 -15.89 24.54 -42.79
C GLN A 51 -17.38 24.00 -42.73
N ARG A 52 -18.15 24.43 -41.70
CA ARG A 52 -19.63 24.63 -41.55
C ARG A 52 -20.69 23.84 -42.40
N ARG A 53 -21.75 23.35 -41.70
CA ARG A 53 -23.11 23.98 -41.67
C ARG A 53 -24.04 23.42 -40.56
N GLU A 54 -24.86 24.30 -40.01
CA GLU A 54 -26.05 24.10 -39.13
C GLU A 54 -27.34 23.97 -40.00
N PRO A 55 -28.57 23.65 -39.50
CA PRO A 55 -29.09 24.00 -38.15
C PRO A 55 -30.08 23.02 -37.45
N GLY A 56 -30.40 23.34 -36.18
CA GLY A 56 -31.80 23.32 -35.70
C GLY A 56 -32.24 22.19 -34.75
N GLY A 57 -32.21 22.45 -33.43
CA GLY A 57 -32.90 21.64 -32.42
C GLY A 57 -32.77 22.25 -31.02
N ARG A 58 -33.87 22.68 -30.41
CA ARG A 58 -33.90 23.23 -29.04
C ARG A 58 -34.25 22.12 -28.05
N GLU A 59 -33.39 21.88 -27.07
CA GLU A 59 -33.81 21.45 -25.72
C GLU A 59 -32.70 21.79 -24.70
N ARG A 60 -33.08 22.01 -23.43
CA ARG A 60 -32.20 22.55 -22.39
C ARG A 60 -31.79 21.47 -21.37
N PRO A 61 -30.51 21.42 -20.97
CA PRO A 61 -30.11 20.89 -19.67
C PRO A 61 -29.50 21.97 -18.75
N ALA A 62 -29.47 21.68 -17.45
CA ALA A 62 -29.00 22.56 -16.37
C ALA A 62 -27.47 22.48 -16.14
N PRO A 63 -26.83 23.51 -15.55
CA PRO A 63 -25.42 23.45 -15.12
C PRO A 63 -25.27 22.69 -13.79
N GLY A 64 -24.13 22.12 -13.41
CA GLY A 64 -22.81 22.12 -14.06
C GLY A 64 -21.70 22.44 -13.05
N HIS A 65 -20.86 21.46 -12.70
CA HIS A 65 -19.65 21.66 -11.89
C HIS A 65 -18.49 20.84 -12.44
N ALA A 66 -17.44 21.52 -12.88
CA ALA A 66 -16.17 20.93 -13.30
C ALA A 66 -15.07 21.33 -12.31
N GLN A 67 -14.16 20.38 -12.01
CA GLN A 67 -13.03 20.59 -11.11
C GLN A 67 -11.93 21.42 -11.77
N VAL A 68 -11.19 22.22 -10.97
CA VAL A 68 -9.94 22.86 -11.39
C VAL A 68 -8.90 22.69 -10.28
N GLN A 69 -7.78 22.04 -10.63
CA GLN A 69 -6.61 21.87 -9.77
C GLN A 69 -5.75 23.15 -9.75
N PRO A 70 -5.13 23.51 -8.62
CA PRO A 70 -4.07 24.52 -8.60
C PRO A 70 -2.68 23.91 -8.83
N ARG A 71 -1.80 24.65 -9.51
CA ARG A 71 -0.34 24.49 -9.44
C ARG A 71 0.32 25.81 -9.00
N PRO A 72 1.52 25.75 -8.41
CA PRO A 72 2.01 26.77 -7.49
C PRO A 72 2.86 27.84 -8.17
N ASP A 73 3.05 28.98 -7.52
CA ASP A 73 4.22 29.82 -7.79
C ASP A 73 4.73 30.62 -6.58
N HIS A 74 6.03 30.91 -6.66
CA HIS A 74 7.02 31.21 -5.62
C HIS A 74 6.87 32.44 -4.69
N ALA A 75 7.73 32.44 -3.66
CA ALA A 75 7.93 33.47 -2.64
C ALA A 75 9.10 34.46 -2.94
N ASP A 76 9.30 35.37 -1.98
CA ASP A 76 10.44 36.29 -1.77
C ASP A 76 10.67 37.50 -2.70
N ARG A 77 10.46 38.70 -2.13
CA ARG A 77 11.57 39.66 -1.87
C ARG A 77 11.21 40.73 -0.83
N ARG A 78 12.22 41.14 -0.06
CA ARG A 78 12.19 42.21 0.97
C ARG A 78 12.68 43.58 0.44
N PRO A 79 12.45 44.70 1.16
CA PRO A 79 12.57 46.07 0.62
C PRO A 79 13.85 46.85 1.02
N GLY A 80 14.10 47.97 0.32
CA GLY A 80 15.17 48.97 0.56
C GLY A 80 15.81 49.44 -0.77
N ASP A 81 16.32 50.65 -0.96
CA ASP A 81 16.37 51.85 -0.08
C ASP A 81 16.63 53.14 -0.92
N ARG A 82 16.25 54.31 -0.38
CA ARG A 82 16.71 55.72 -0.65
C ARG A 82 17.08 56.29 -2.06
N ARG A 83 16.21 57.22 -2.54
CA ARG A 83 16.48 58.67 -2.87
C ARG A 83 17.53 59.02 -4.00
N PRO A 84 17.86 60.32 -4.30
CA PRO A 84 17.00 61.28 -5.02
C PRO A 84 17.68 62.16 -6.13
N ARG A 85 16.84 62.83 -6.97
CA ARG A 85 17.01 64.19 -7.60
C ARG A 85 18.16 64.54 -8.59
N ARG A 86 17.71 65.04 -9.76
CA ARG A 86 18.03 66.33 -10.45
C ARG A 86 19.24 66.54 -11.40
N ASP A 87 18.84 66.86 -12.65
CA ASP A 87 19.07 68.11 -13.43
C ASP A 87 20.40 68.47 -14.15
N HIS A 88 20.18 69.06 -15.36
CA HIS A 88 21.07 69.87 -16.23
C HIS A 88 22.10 69.09 -17.10
N ARG A 89 22.53 69.53 -18.31
CA ARG A 89 22.47 70.86 -19.00
C ARG A 89 22.78 70.74 -20.53
N GLY A 90 22.29 71.66 -21.39
CA GLY A 90 23.06 72.16 -22.57
C GLY A 90 22.49 72.06 -24.03
N GLY A 91 22.55 73.18 -24.79
CA GLY A 91 22.42 73.29 -26.28
C GLY A 91 20.98 73.40 -26.85
N ARG A 92 20.45 74.44 -27.56
CA ARG A 92 20.90 75.44 -28.60
C ARG A 92 21.26 74.85 -29.98
N VAL A 93 20.89 75.40 -31.16
CA VAL A 93 19.77 76.31 -31.64
C VAL A 93 19.85 76.46 -33.19
N GLN A 94 18.79 76.98 -33.86
CA GLN A 94 18.59 77.32 -35.32
C GLN A 94 17.76 76.28 -36.13
N ASN A 95 16.73 76.55 -36.97
CA ASN A 95 15.90 77.72 -37.42
C ASN A 95 14.51 77.16 -37.92
N GLY A 96 13.44 77.86 -38.35
CA GLY A 96 13.03 79.29 -38.37
C GLY A 96 11.86 79.58 -39.39
N ILE A 97 10.97 80.55 -39.11
CA ILE A 97 9.94 81.23 -39.98
C ILE A 97 8.70 80.38 -40.44
N LEU A 98 7.44 80.59 -39.99
CA LEU A 98 6.37 81.62 -40.26
C LEU A 98 5.80 81.61 -41.71
N THR A 99 4.48 81.76 -42.01
CA THR A 99 3.48 82.77 -41.57
C THR A 99 2.00 82.29 -41.47
N VAL A 100 1.12 83.16 -40.92
CA VAL A 100 -0.33 82.99 -40.61
C VAL A 100 -1.21 83.86 -41.52
N VAL A 101 -2.48 83.47 -41.83
CA VAL A 101 -3.65 84.38 -42.04
C VAL A 101 -4.96 83.70 -41.55
N VAL A 102 -5.97 84.51 -41.16
CA VAL A 102 -7.19 84.12 -40.40
C VAL A 102 -8.47 84.76 -41.01
N LYS A 103 -9.62 84.06 -40.92
CA LYS A 103 -11.05 84.52 -41.05
C LYS A 103 -11.57 85.12 -42.38
N GLY A 104 -12.84 84.83 -42.68
CA GLY A 104 -13.68 85.63 -43.60
C GLY A 104 -15.09 85.02 -43.84
N SER A 105 -16.14 85.65 -43.31
CA SER A 105 -17.56 85.20 -43.36
C SER A 105 -18.37 85.88 -44.52
N PRO A 106 -19.73 85.92 -44.56
CA PRO A 106 -20.64 84.91 -45.16
C PRO A 106 -21.74 85.44 -46.14
N ARG A 107 -22.65 84.54 -46.63
CA ARG A 107 -23.97 84.76 -47.33
C ARG A 107 -23.95 85.03 -48.87
N PRO A 108 -25.08 84.98 -49.64
CA PRO A 108 -26.49 84.57 -49.36
C PRO A 108 -27.24 83.68 -50.42
N ARG A 109 -28.47 83.21 -50.07
CA ARG A 109 -29.66 82.85 -50.93
C ARG A 109 -29.56 81.60 -51.87
N SER A 110 -30.62 80.86 -52.24
CA SER A 110 -32.04 80.69 -51.80
C SER A 110 -32.61 79.39 -52.45
N LEU A 111 -33.56 78.63 -51.89
CA LEU A 111 -35.03 78.80 -52.05
C LEU A 111 -35.82 77.72 -51.24
N SER A 112 -37.12 77.99 -51.00
CA SER A 112 -38.16 77.19 -50.30
C SER A 112 -38.65 75.95 -51.09
N PRO A 113 -39.48 74.99 -50.57
CA PRO A 113 -40.78 75.17 -49.85
C PRO A 113 -40.80 74.61 -48.40
N VAL A 114 -41.65 75.07 -47.46
CA VAL A 114 -43.08 74.68 -47.19
C VAL A 114 -43.22 73.15 -47.02
N GLU A 115 -43.63 72.55 -45.88
CA GLU A 115 -44.78 72.86 -45.00
C GLU A 115 -44.75 72.21 -43.58
N ARG A 116 -45.56 72.74 -42.63
CA ARG A 116 -46.20 72.14 -41.40
C ARG A 116 -45.50 71.03 -40.57
N GLY A 117 -45.51 71.16 -39.22
CA GLY A 117 -45.54 69.93 -38.38
C GLY A 117 -45.21 69.87 -36.87
N SER A 118 -45.67 70.79 -36.01
CA SER A 118 -46.01 70.52 -34.58
C SER A 118 -44.94 70.27 -33.47
N HIS A 119 -45.39 70.55 -32.23
CA HIS A 119 -44.88 70.16 -30.90
C HIS A 119 -43.56 70.72 -30.32
N HIS A 120 -43.70 71.90 -29.68
CA HIS A 120 -43.08 72.16 -28.37
C HIS A 120 -43.50 71.11 -27.33
N GLN A 121 -42.56 70.57 -26.55
CA GLN A 121 -42.72 70.30 -25.10
C GLN A 121 -41.37 70.43 -24.37
N ASN A 122 -41.42 70.84 -23.09
CA ASN A 122 -40.26 71.17 -22.27
C ASN A 122 -39.50 69.92 -21.79
N GLN A 123 -38.19 69.82 -22.07
CA GLN A 123 -37.30 68.76 -21.54
C GLN A 123 -36.25 69.28 -20.55
N GLY A 124 -36.60 70.26 -19.72
CA GLY A 124 -35.78 70.73 -18.60
C GLY A 124 -36.32 70.20 -17.26
N GLY A 125 -35.98 68.98 -16.86
CA GLY A 125 -36.31 68.46 -15.52
C GLY A 125 -36.40 66.94 -15.36
N GLN A 126 -36.81 66.17 -16.36
CA GLN A 126 -36.97 64.71 -16.20
C GLN A 126 -35.63 63.96 -16.10
N ALA A 127 -34.57 64.43 -16.76
CA ALA A 127 -33.27 63.76 -16.76
C ALA A 127 -32.68 63.61 -15.35
N ILE A 128 -32.85 64.62 -14.47
CA ILE A 128 -32.29 64.57 -13.12
C ILE A 128 -32.99 63.52 -12.23
N VAL A 129 -34.28 63.26 -12.47
CA VAL A 129 -35.07 62.23 -11.75
C VAL A 129 -34.64 60.83 -12.19
N LEU A 130 -34.46 60.61 -13.50
CA LEU A 130 -33.95 59.34 -14.03
C LEU A 130 -32.51 59.06 -13.58
N ILE A 131 -31.64 60.08 -13.57
CA ILE A 131 -30.27 59.96 -13.05
C ILE A 131 -30.29 59.63 -11.56
N ALA A 132 -31.14 60.28 -10.75
CA ALA A 132 -31.26 59.99 -9.33
C ALA A 132 -31.71 58.54 -9.07
N LEU A 133 -32.70 58.04 -9.80
CA LEU A 133 -33.18 56.65 -9.70
C LEU A 133 -32.15 55.62 -10.18
N MET A 134 -31.41 55.90 -11.26
CA MET A 134 -30.33 55.01 -11.69
C MET A 134 -29.16 55.01 -10.70
N LEU A 135 -28.82 56.18 -10.13
CA LEU A 135 -27.74 56.29 -9.16
C LEU A 135 -28.04 55.53 -7.86
N THR A 136 -29.27 55.62 -7.33
CA THR A 136 -29.66 54.84 -6.14
C THR A 136 -29.64 53.34 -6.39
N VAL A 137 -30.11 52.88 -7.56
CA VAL A 137 -30.02 51.47 -7.96
C VAL A 137 -28.57 51.00 -8.10
N ILE A 138 -27.69 51.78 -8.72
CA ILE A 138 -26.27 51.45 -8.86
C ILE A 138 -25.59 51.39 -7.49
N ILE A 139 -25.86 52.36 -6.59
CA ILE A 139 -25.34 52.34 -5.21
C ILE A 139 -25.82 51.09 -4.47
N GLY A 140 -27.10 50.71 -4.61
CA GLY A 140 -27.66 49.48 -4.04
C GLY A 140 -26.96 48.20 -4.56
N MET A 141 -26.68 48.11 -5.86
CA MET A 141 -25.93 46.98 -6.42
C MET A 141 -24.47 46.94 -5.95
N VAL A 142 -23.80 48.10 -5.85
CA VAL A 142 -22.41 48.19 -5.34
C VAL A 142 -22.34 47.80 -3.87
N ALA A 143 -23.29 48.26 -3.04
CA ALA A 143 -23.43 47.84 -1.65
C ALA A 143 -23.58 46.32 -1.51
N LEU A 144 -24.47 45.71 -2.30
CA LEU A 144 -24.67 44.26 -2.33
C LEU A 144 -23.41 43.52 -2.80
N ALA A 145 -22.70 44.03 -3.81
CA ALA A 145 -21.46 43.43 -4.32
C ALA A 145 -20.32 43.47 -3.28
N ILE A 146 -20.19 44.57 -2.52
CA ILE A 146 -19.18 44.69 -1.46
C ILE A 146 -19.50 43.73 -0.30
N ASP A 147 -20.71 43.76 0.25
CA ASP A 147 -21.07 42.86 1.36
C ASP A 147 -21.07 41.38 0.92
N GLY A 148 -21.53 41.09 -0.30
CA GLY A 148 -21.51 39.74 -0.89
C GLY A 148 -20.10 39.21 -1.15
N SER A 149 -19.17 40.05 -1.64
CA SER A 149 -17.77 39.64 -1.83
C SER A 149 -17.07 39.34 -0.50
N ARG A 150 -17.36 40.10 0.55
CA ARG A 150 -16.84 39.83 1.91
C ARG A 150 -17.47 38.58 2.53
N ALA A 151 -18.76 38.34 2.31
CA ALA A 151 -19.42 37.11 2.73
C ALA A 151 -18.82 35.87 2.05
N TYR A 152 -18.58 35.93 0.74
CA TYR A 152 -17.98 34.84 -0.02
C TYR A 152 -16.53 34.57 0.38
N ALA A 153 -15.70 35.63 0.53
CA ALA A 153 -14.33 35.50 1.03
C ALA A 153 -14.30 34.87 2.43
N LEU A 154 -15.14 35.36 3.35
CA LEU A 154 -15.22 34.80 4.70
C LEU A 154 -15.68 33.33 4.72
N ARG A 155 -16.67 32.94 3.89
CA ARG A 155 -17.08 31.52 3.80
C ARG A 155 -15.95 30.64 3.23
N ARG A 156 -15.18 31.13 2.25
CA ARG A 156 -14.02 30.42 1.69
C ARG A 156 -12.93 30.22 2.74
N ASP A 157 -12.57 31.28 3.47
CA ASP A 157 -11.54 31.24 4.51
C ASP A 157 -11.96 30.35 5.69
N LEU A 158 -13.24 30.42 6.10
CA LEU A 158 -13.80 29.51 7.11
C LEU A 158 -13.74 28.06 6.65
N GLN A 159 -14.15 27.75 5.41
CA GLN A 159 -14.11 26.37 4.91
C GLN A 159 -12.67 25.83 4.92
N GLY A 160 -11.72 26.55 4.33
CA GLY A 160 -10.33 26.10 4.30
C GLY A 160 -9.68 25.94 5.68
N ALA A 161 -10.11 26.73 6.68
CA ALA A 161 -9.66 26.57 8.06
C ALA A 161 -10.28 25.36 8.76
N VAL A 162 -11.56 25.06 8.50
CA VAL A 162 -12.26 23.88 9.03
C VAL A 162 -11.74 22.59 8.37
N ASP A 163 -11.52 22.60 7.06
CA ASP A 163 -10.91 21.49 6.31
C ASP A 163 -9.51 21.16 6.86
N ALA A 164 -8.67 22.18 7.06
CA ALA A 164 -7.34 22.01 7.62
C ALA A 164 -7.38 21.47 9.06
N ALA A 165 -8.28 22.00 9.90
CA ALA A 165 -8.44 21.56 11.28
C ALA A 165 -8.90 20.09 11.38
N ALA A 166 -9.86 19.69 10.55
CA ALA A 166 -10.37 18.32 10.48
C ALA A 166 -9.27 17.33 10.08
N LEU A 167 -8.49 17.66 9.05
CA LEU A 167 -7.35 16.84 8.63
C LEU A 167 -6.26 16.75 9.71
N ALA A 168 -5.95 17.84 10.41
CA ALA A 168 -4.95 17.84 11.48
C ALA A 168 -5.37 17.07 12.73
N ALA A 169 -6.66 17.07 13.07
CA ALA A 169 -7.21 16.19 14.10
C ALA A 169 -6.95 14.72 13.72
N ALA A 170 -7.37 14.33 12.52
CA ALA A 170 -7.25 12.96 12.05
C ALA A 170 -5.78 12.50 11.94
N ASP A 171 -4.89 13.30 11.35
CA ASP A 171 -3.45 13.01 11.26
C ASP A 171 -2.79 12.88 12.65
N LYS A 172 -3.12 13.76 13.60
CA LYS A 172 -2.55 13.70 14.95
C LYS A 172 -3.11 12.55 15.78
N TYR A 173 -4.36 12.16 15.55
CA TYR A 173 -4.90 10.92 16.09
C TYR A 173 -4.15 9.70 15.52
N GLN A 174 -3.95 9.63 14.19
CA GLN A 174 -3.19 8.54 13.55
C GLN A 174 -1.74 8.43 14.08
N GLN A 175 -1.07 9.56 14.34
CA GLN A 175 0.30 9.58 14.87
C GLN A 175 0.42 9.23 16.37
N SER A 176 -0.59 9.51 17.20
CA SER A 176 -0.47 9.48 18.67
C SER A 176 -1.44 8.55 19.39
N GLY A 177 -2.52 8.11 18.74
CA GLY A 177 -3.64 7.40 19.37
C GLY A 177 -4.43 8.23 20.39
N SER A 178 -4.13 9.53 20.54
CA SER A 178 -4.71 10.40 21.57
C SER A 178 -5.70 11.39 20.98
N TYR A 179 -6.97 11.25 21.36
CA TYR A 179 -8.03 12.21 21.02
C TYR A 179 -7.71 13.62 21.55
N VAL A 180 -7.24 13.72 22.79
CA VAL A 180 -6.81 14.99 23.40
C VAL A 180 -5.74 15.70 22.56
N ALA A 181 -4.77 14.97 22.01
CA ALA A 181 -3.74 15.54 21.13
C ALA A 181 -4.29 15.94 19.75
N ALA A 182 -5.28 15.20 19.24
CA ALA A 182 -5.96 15.48 17.99
C ALA A 182 -6.80 16.77 18.06
N GLU A 183 -7.68 16.89 19.06
CA GLU A 183 -8.55 18.07 19.27
C GLU A 183 -7.73 19.35 19.52
N GLN A 184 -6.60 19.23 20.24
CA GLN A 184 -5.63 20.33 20.44
C GLN A 184 -5.00 20.78 19.12
N ALA A 185 -4.63 19.83 18.24
CA ALA A 185 -4.06 20.15 16.94
C ALA A 185 -5.10 20.78 16.00
N ALA A 186 -6.34 20.28 16.00
CA ALA A 186 -7.47 20.84 15.27
C ALA A 186 -7.66 22.33 15.64
N THR A 187 -7.74 22.60 16.95
CA THR A 187 -7.91 23.95 17.49
C THR A 187 -6.75 24.86 17.11
N THR A 188 -5.51 24.38 17.26
CA THR A 188 -4.30 25.15 16.96
C THR A 188 -4.21 25.51 15.46
N LEU A 189 -4.48 24.55 14.57
CA LEU A 189 -4.38 24.77 13.12
C LEU A 189 -5.55 25.60 12.58
N PHE A 190 -6.75 25.48 13.15
CA PHE A 190 -7.88 26.36 12.87
C PHE A 190 -7.53 27.84 13.16
N GLY A 191 -7.05 28.10 14.38
CA GLY A 191 -6.65 29.45 14.80
C GLY A 191 -5.52 30.02 13.94
N ALA A 192 -4.53 29.20 13.57
CA ALA A 192 -3.45 29.60 12.68
C ALA A 192 -3.94 29.99 11.27
N ASN A 193 -4.84 29.21 10.67
CA ASN A 193 -5.38 29.49 9.33
C ASN A 193 -6.23 30.77 9.28
N LEU A 194 -7.12 30.98 10.25
CA LEU A 194 -7.92 32.22 10.36
C LEU A 194 -7.15 33.41 10.95
N ARG A 195 -5.87 33.21 11.33
CA ARG A 195 -5.00 34.22 11.96
C ARG A 195 -5.60 34.79 13.25
N LEU A 196 -6.19 33.92 14.06
CA LEU A 196 -6.74 34.23 15.37
C LEU A 196 -5.60 34.16 16.40
N TYR A 197 -4.97 35.30 16.69
CA TYR A 197 -3.80 35.40 17.55
C TYR A 197 -4.10 35.30 19.06
N SER A 198 -5.36 35.18 19.45
CA SER A 198 -5.80 34.90 20.83
C SER A 198 -5.92 33.40 21.07
N ALA A 199 -5.48 32.90 22.22
CA ALA A 199 -5.82 31.55 22.65
C ALA A 199 -7.35 31.37 22.75
N ALA A 200 -7.86 30.22 22.31
CA ALA A 200 -9.28 29.89 22.42
C ALA A 200 -9.64 29.44 23.84
N ALA A 201 -10.84 29.80 24.31
CA ALA A 201 -11.43 29.25 25.52
C ALA A 201 -12.28 28.03 25.15
N CYS A 202 -11.82 26.84 25.55
CA CYS A 202 -12.44 25.55 25.18
C CYS A 202 -13.10 24.86 26.40
N THR A 203 -14.16 24.08 26.15
CA THR A 203 -14.90 23.32 27.19
C THR A 203 -14.09 22.20 27.85
N GLY A 204 -13.02 21.72 27.22
CA GLY A 204 -12.12 20.68 27.72
C GLY A 204 -11.95 19.54 26.71
N TYR A 205 -10.71 19.19 26.43
CA TYR A 205 -10.34 18.09 25.54
C TYR A 205 -10.54 16.74 26.23
N GLY A 206 -10.91 15.70 25.48
CA GLY A 206 -11.28 14.41 26.05
C GLY A 206 -11.14 13.22 25.12
N THR A 207 -11.81 12.13 25.48
CA THR A 207 -11.84 10.87 24.73
C THR A 207 -13.30 10.44 24.58
N PRO A 208 -13.80 10.16 23.36
CA PRO A 208 -15.15 9.67 23.16
C PRO A 208 -15.34 8.27 23.76
N GLY A 209 -16.53 8.03 24.30
CA GLY A 209 -16.99 6.71 24.75
C GLY A 209 -17.96 6.11 23.73
N ALA A 210 -19.03 5.48 24.23
CA ALA A 210 -20.16 5.08 23.37
C ALA A 210 -20.95 6.28 22.79
N SER A 211 -20.79 7.46 23.40
CA SER A 211 -21.30 8.73 22.87
C SER A 211 -20.14 9.61 22.36
N PRO A 212 -20.37 10.46 21.33
CA PRO A 212 -19.39 11.44 20.87
C PRO A 212 -18.89 12.34 22.00
N TRP A 213 -17.59 12.70 21.97
CA TRP A 213 -17.08 13.80 22.76
C TRP A 213 -17.23 15.10 21.96
N THR A 214 -17.50 16.22 22.62
CA THR A 214 -17.70 17.52 21.95
C THR A 214 -16.90 18.60 22.65
N VAL A 215 -15.99 19.22 21.91
CA VAL A 215 -15.19 20.37 22.37
C VAL A 215 -15.68 21.62 21.67
N THR A 216 -16.15 22.59 22.44
CA THR A 216 -16.51 23.91 21.92
C THR A 216 -15.44 24.90 22.35
N CYS A 217 -14.78 25.52 21.39
CA CYS A 217 -13.72 26.52 21.54
C CYS A 217 -14.19 27.88 21.02
N THR A 218 -14.10 28.91 21.86
CA THR A 218 -14.50 30.28 21.54
C THR A 218 -13.29 31.21 21.46
N TYR A 219 -13.26 32.06 20.44
CA TYR A 219 -12.19 33.03 20.19
C TYR A 219 -12.64 34.46 20.54
N SER A 220 -11.68 35.36 20.78
CA SER A 220 -11.95 36.73 21.24
C SER A 220 -12.75 37.59 20.25
N ASP A 221 -12.83 37.21 18.98
CA ASP A 221 -13.61 37.90 17.95
C ASP A 221 -15.05 37.34 17.79
N GLY A 222 -15.45 36.40 18.65
CA GLY A 222 -16.74 35.73 18.60
C GLY A 222 -16.81 34.58 17.60
N THR A 223 -15.69 34.14 17.00
CA THR A 223 -15.64 32.87 16.27
C THR A 223 -15.83 31.71 17.24
N VAL A 224 -16.72 30.79 16.90
CA VAL A 224 -16.94 29.54 17.65
C VAL A 224 -16.52 28.37 16.77
N LEU A 225 -15.65 27.52 17.29
CA LEU A 225 -15.25 26.23 16.74
C LEU A 225 -15.87 25.13 17.59
N THR A 226 -16.47 24.12 16.97
CA THR A 226 -16.98 22.93 17.63
C THR A 226 -16.39 21.70 16.94
N ASP A 227 -15.60 20.93 17.69
CA ASP A 227 -15.08 19.62 17.32
C ASP A 227 -15.98 18.55 17.95
N VAL A 228 -16.37 17.55 17.17
CA VAL A 228 -17.12 16.37 17.64
C VAL A 228 -16.32 15.12 17.27
N ALA A 229 -15.54 14.62 18.22
CA ALA A 229 -14.81 13.38 18.11
C ALA A 229 -15.72 12.16 18.35
N ARG A 230 -15.64 11.16 17.47
CA ARG A 230 -16.41 9.92 17.54
C ARG A 230 -15.48 8.72 17.42
N PHE A 231 -15.70 7.73 18.28
CA PHE A 231 -15.16 6.39 18.10
C PHE A 231 -16.14 5.58 17.25
N ASN A 232 -15.70 5.14 16.07
CA ASN A 232 -16.53 4.39 15.12
C ASN A 232 -16.21 2.88 15.14
N GLY A 233 -15.58 2.40 16.21
CA GLY A 233 -15.19 1.00 16.36
C GLY A 233 -14.11 0.60 15.34
N PRO A 234 -14.33 -0.44 14.53
CA PRO A 234 -13.33 -0.95 13.58
C PRO A 234 -13.09 0.00 12.40
N GLN A 235 -13.96 0.99 12.19
CA GLN A 235 -13.72 2.06 11.20
C GLN A 235 -12.70 3.11 11.68
N GLY A 236 -12.22 3.01 12.94
CA GLY A 236 -11.36 4.03 13.54
C GLY A 236 -12.18 5.15 14.19
N SER A 237 -11.84 6.40 13.89
CA SER A 237 -12.42 7.58 14.55
C SER A 237 -12.69 8.72 13.57
N SER A 238 -13.77 9.46 13.78
CA SER A 238 -14.08 10.66 12.99
C SER A 238 -14.13 11.93 13.83
N PHE A 239 -13.62 13.01 13.26
CA PHE A 239 -13.59 14.35 13.85
C PHE A 239 -14.45 15.26 12.99
N THR A 240 -15.66 15.56 13.45
CA THR A 240 -16.57 16.48 12.75
C THR A 240 -16.30 17.90 13.24
N ILE A 241 -15.58 18.69 12.45
CA ILE A 241 -15.26 20.08 12.78
C ILE A 241 -16.32 20.98 12.17
N SER A 242 -16.86 21.89 12.96
CA SER A 242 -17.74 22.96 12.49
C SER A 242 -17.31 24.30 13.10
N ALA A 243 -17.44 25.38 12.34
CA ALA A 243 -17.14 26.71 12.83
C ALA A 243 -18.20 27.72 12.41
N THR A 244 -18.44 28.71 13.26
CA THR A 244 -19.32 29.85 12.98
C THR A 244 -18.62 31.17 13.28
N ARG A 245 -18.86 32.18 12.44
CA ARG A 245 -18.30 33.54 12.62
C ARG A 245 -19.32 34.59 12.17
N SER A 246 -19.32 35.73 12.86
CA SER A 246 -20.21 36.85 12.52
C SER A 246 -19.73 37.58 11.25
N LEU A 247 -20.66 37.86 10.33
CA LEU A 247 -20.38 38.68 9.16
C LEU A 247 -20.63 40.16 9.48
N GLN A 248 -19.55 40.94 9.48
CA GLN A 248 -19.64 42.39 9.61
C GLN A 248 -20.16 43.04 8.32
N LEU A 249 -21.48 43.15 8.15
CA LEU A 249 -22.10 43.91 7.07
C LEU A 249 -21.76 45.41 7.18
N GLN A 250 -21.38 46.04 6.05
CA GLN A 250 -21.11 47.47 5.96
C GLN A 250 -22.36 48.26 5.55
N PHE A 251 -23.03 47.85 4.49
CA PHE A 251 -24.14 48.60 3.88
C PHE A 251 -25.49 47.92 4.14
N ALA A 252 -25.54 46.58 4.01
CA ALA A 252 -26.74 45.79 4.27
C ALA A 252 -27.18 45.78 5.75
N ARG A 253 -26.39 46.33 6.68
CA ARG A 253 -26.76 46.45 8.10
C ARG A 253 -28.01 47.30 8.34
N VAL A 254 -28.32 48.22 7.42
CA VAL A 254 -29.57 48.99 7.40
C VAL A 254 -30.77 48.12 7.05
N LEU A 255 -30.59 47.09 6.21
CA LEU A 255 -31.63 46.16 5.79
C LEU A 255 -31.89 45.04 6.83
N THR A 256 -30.90 44.73 7.68
CA THR A 256 -31.01 43.67 8.71
C THR A 256 -31.47 44.15 10.09
N ASN A 257 -32.01 45.38 10.19
CA ASN A 257 -32.39 46.02 11.47
C ASN A 257 -31.27 45.97 12.52
N GLY A 258 -30.01 46.11 12.09
CA GLY A 258 -28.83 46.07 12.96
C GLY A 258 -28.31 44.68 13.33
N THR A 259 -29.02 43.59 12.99
CA THR A 259 -28.55 42.22 13.24
C THR A 259 -27.38 41.83 12.34
N THR A 260 -26.38 41.13 12.89
CA THR A 260 -25.23 40.60 12.15
C THR A 260 -25.45 39.11 11.83
N PRO A 261 -25.60 38.72 10.56
CA PRO A 261 -25.76 37.31 10.21
C PRO A 261 -24.49 36.52 10.50
N THR A 262 -24.65 35.24 10.85
CA THR A 262 -23.54 34.31 11.07
C THR A 262 -23.32 33.43 9.85
N LEU A 263 -22.05 33.20 9.49
CA LEU A 263 -21.67 32.22 8.50
C LEU A 263 -21.12 30.99 9.21
N GLY A 264 -21.62 29.82 8.84
CA GLY A 264 -21.08 28.52 9.27
C GLY A 264 -20.20 27.87 8.19
N ALA A 265 -19.35 26.94 8.59
CA ALA A 265 -18.67 25.94 7.75
C ALA A 265 -18.50 24.63 8.54
N SER A 266 -18.37 23.50 7.83
CA SER A 266 -18.19 22.16 8.43
C SER A 266 -17.32 21.28 7.53
N ALA A 267 -16.54 20.38 8.11
CA ALA A 267 -15.79 19.33 7.41
C ALA A 267 -15.55 18.14 8.35
N ASN A 268 -15.40 16.95 7.77
CA ASN A 268 -15.15 15.72 8.52
C ASN A 268 -13.74 15.21 8.23
N GLY A 269 -12.97 14.96 9.30
CA GLY A 269 -11.67 14.34 9.25
C GLY A 269 -11.77 12.91 9.76
N ASP A 270 -11.67 11.94 8.87
CA ASP A 270 -11.71 10.53 9.25
C ASP A 270 -10.29 10.00 9.44
N ALA A 271 -10.01 9.56 10.67
CA ALA A 271 -8.85 8.77 11.01
C ALA A 271 -9.24 7.29 11.05
N ASN A 272 -9.18 6.64 9.89
CA ASN A 272 -9.06 5.19 9.85
C ASN A 272 -7.87 4.81 10.75
N ASN A 273 -8.08 3.92 11.71
CA ASN A 273 -7.00 3.60 12.63
C ASN A 273 -5.93 2.82 11.86
N GLN A 274 -4.71 3.36 11.78
CA GLN A 274 -3.60 2.75 11.05
C GLN A 274 -3.07 1.46 11.70
N ARG A 275 -3.79 0.90 12.68
CA ARG A 275 -3.50 -0.37 13.35
C ARG A 275 -4.60 -1.43 13.24
N PHE A 276 -5.77 -1.10 12.69
CA PHE A 276 -6.95 -1.99 12.71
C PHE A 276 -7.54 -2.25 11.32
N THR A 277 -6.73 -2.80 10.41
CA THR A 277 -7.29 -3.79 9.48
C THR A 277 -7.70 -4.99 10.36
N PRO A 278 -8.98 -5.38 10.40
CA PRO A 278 -9.42 -6.46 11.28
C PRO A 278 -8.80 -7.79 10.85
N ALA A 279 -8.53 -8.67 11.82
CA ALA A 279 -8.06 -10.02 11.54
C ALA A 279 -9.11 -10.80 10.74
N VAL A 280 -10.39 -10.59 11.09
CA VAL A 280 -11.55 -11.21 10.44
C VAL A 280 -12.68 -10.19 10.36
N ALA A 281 -13.25 -9.98 9.18
CA ALA A 281 -14.41 -9.12 8.95
C ALA A 281 -15.41 -9.72 7.96
N ALA A 282 -16.69 -9.70 8.37
CA ALA A 282 -17.84 -9.96 7.50
C ALA A 282 -18.69 -8.69 7.34
N LEU A 283 -18.92 -8.30 6.09
CA LEU A 283 -19.58 -7.06 5.69
C LEU A 283 -21.10 -7.19 5.52
N ASP A 284 -21.62 -8.40 5.35
CA ASP A 284 -23.06 -8.70 5.29
C ASP A 284 -23.76 -8.33 6.61
N GLN A 285 -25.01 -7.90 6.51
CA GLN A 285 -25.88 -7.48 7.62
C GLN A 285 -26.89 -8.58 8.02
N ALA A 286 -26.78 -9.78 7.45
CA ALA A 286 -27.60 -10.95 7.78
C ALA A 286 -27.73 -11.19 9.30
N GLY A 287 -28.94 -11.51 9.76
CA GLY A 287 -29.29 -11.63 11.18
C GLY A 287 -29.66 -10.31 11.89
N CYS A 288 -29.34 -9.15 11.33
CA CYS A 288 -29.71 -7.86 11.93
C CYS A 288 -31.19 -7.52 11.77
N GLY A 289 -31.80 -6.92 12.80
CA GLY A 289 -33.16 -6.35 12.70
C GLY A 289 -34.27 -7.35 12.39
N GLY A 290 -34.05 -8.65 12.58
CA GLY A 290 -34.97 -9.72 12.20
C GLY A 290 -34.79 -10.27 10.79
N ALA A 291 -33.77 -9.82 10.04
CA ALA A 291 -33.36 -10.47 8.80
C ALA A 291 -32.86 -11.90 9.09
N GLY A 292 -33.12 -12.84 8.18
CA GLY A 292 -32.57 -14.20 8.26
C GLY A 292 -31.05 -14.24 8.03
N GLY A 293 -30.45 -15.40 8.31
CA GLY A 293 -29.03 -15.66 8.06
C GLY A 293 -28.09 -15.25 9.20
N THR A 294 -26.80 -15.19 8.89
CA THR A 294 -25.69 -14.89 9.82
C THR A 294 -24.49 -14.43 8.98
N ALA A 295 -23.73 -13.44 9.46
CA ALA A 295 -22.55 -12.92 8.76
C ALA A 295 -21.27 -13.73 9.06
N ILE A 296 -21.11 -14.26 10.28
CA ILE A 296 -20.03 -15.20 10.64
C ILE A 296 -20.63 -16.43 11.33
N SER A 297 -20.47 -17.62 10.73
CA SER A 297 -21.02 -18.87 11.23
C SER A 297 -19.91 -19.88 11.56
N LEU A 298 -19.86 -20.39 12.80
CA LEU A 298 -18.96 -21.47 13.21
C LEU A 298 -19.80 -22.72 13.50
N LEU A 299 -19.57 -23.81 12.76
CA LEU A 299 -20.42 -25.01 12.74
C LEU A 299 -19.74 -26.29 13.29
N GLY A 300 -18.52 -26.17 13.84
CA GLY A 300 -17.70 -27.31 14.25
C GLY A 300 -17.83 -27.70 15.73
N THR A 301 -18.51 -28.82 16.03
CA THR A 301 -18.66 -29.33 17.40
C THR A 301 -17.31 -29.57 18.09
N GLY A 302 -17.11 -28.99 19.27
CA GLY A 302 -15.90 -29.15 20.09
C GLY A 302 -14.63 -28.46 19.56
N SER A 303 -14.71 -27.77 18.41
CA SER A 303 -13.58 -27.08 17.79
C SER A 303 -13.45 -25.64 18.27
N THR A 304 -12.22 -25.12 18.36
CA THR A 304 -11.95 -23.72 18.77
C THR A 304 -11.29 -22.96 17.64
N MET A 305 -11.98 -21.94 17.11
CA MET A 305 -11.37 -20.92 16.24
C MET A 305 -10.57 -19.97 17.12
N SER A 306 -9.28 -19.77 16.83
CA SER A 306 -8.45 -18.82 17.58
C SER A 306 -8.05 -17.66 16.68
N VAL A 307 -8.40 -16.44 17.06
CA VAL A 307 -8.03 -15.21 16.36
C VAL A 307 -7.11 -14.37 17.24
N THR A 308 -6.00 -13.88 16.69
CA THR A 308 -5.18 -12.82 17.28
C THR A 308 -5.33 -11.56 16.44
N GLY A 309 -5.93 -10.52 17.03
CA GLY A 309 -6.48 -9.35 16.35
C GLY A 309 -8.01 -9.30 16.42
N ASP A 310 -8.60 -8.23 15.89
CA ASP A 310 -10.02 -7.93 16.03
C ASP A 310 -10.91 -8.76 15.08
N VAL A 311 -12.09 -9.15 15.56
CA VAL A 311 -13.15 -9.81 14.78
C VAL A 311 -14.33 -8.86 14.61
N VAL A 312 -14.83 -8.72 13.38
CA VAL A 312 -15.86 -7.75 13.04
C VAL A 312 -16.99 -8.41 12.23
N ALA A 313 -18.24 -8.20 12.65
CA ALA A 313 -19.42 -8.63 11.92
C ALA A 313 -20.44 -7.49 11.81
N ASN A 314 -20.78 -7.14 10.57
CA ASN A 314 -21.89 -6.24 10.25
C ASN A 314 -23.27 -6.87 10.48
N GLY A 315 -23.33 -8.20 10.55
CA GLY A 315 -24.50 -9.01 10.84
C GLY A 315 -24.45 -9.63 12.23
N THR A 316 -25.05 -10.81 12.37
CA THR A 316 -24.85 -11.68 13.54
C THR A 316 -23.64 -12.60 13.39
N ILE A 317 -23.08 -12.99 14.53
CA ILE A 317 -22.13 -14.09 14.69
C ILE A 317 -22.88 -15.25 15.37
N THR A 318 -22.84 -16.44 14.76
CA THR A 318 -23.45 -17.67 15.30
C THR A 318 -22.36 -18.69 15.55
N VAL A 319 -22.24 -19.14 16.81
CA VAL A 319 -21.31 -20.20 17.21
C VAL A 319 -22.12 -21.42 17.64
N ALA A 320 -22.14 -22.45 16.79
CA ALA A 320 -22.92 -23.67 16.99
C ALA A 320 -21.99 -24.85 17.33
N GLY A 321 -21.95 -25.25 18.61
CA GLY A 321 -21.12 -26.35 19.10
C GLY A 321 -19.61 -26.06 19.17
N ALA A 322 -19.15 -24.95 18.60
CA ALA A 322 -17.76 -24.49 18.59
C ALA A 322 -17.44 -23.52 19.73
N THR A 323 -16.19 -23.06 19.80
CA THR A 323 -15.75 -21.89 20.57
C THR A 323 -15.07 -20.88 19.65
N MET A 324 -15.42 -19.60 19.76
CA MET A 324 -14.72 -18.49 19.07
C MET A 324 -13.83 -17.76 20.07
N ARG A 325 -12.52 -17.94 19.97
CA ARG A 325 -11.54 -17.38 20.89
C ARG A 325 -10.83 -16.18 20.26
N VAL A 326 -10.98 -14.99 20.84
CA VAL A 326 -10.48 -13.74 20.23
C VAL A 326 -9.53 -13.00 21.18
N ALA A 327 -8.25 -12.92 20.79
CA ALA A 327 -7.24 -12.06 21.39
C ALA A 327 -7.26 -10.71 20.67
N GLY A 328 -8.27 -9.91 20.97
CA GLY A 328 -8.64 -8.66 20.30
C GLY A 328 -10.09 -8.32 20.63
N ASP A 329 -10.62 -7.22 20.10
CA ASP A 329 -12.02 -6.87 20.30
C ASP A 329 -12.94 -7.59 19.30
N THR A 330 -14.12 -8.01 19.77
CA THR A 330 -15.18 -8.61 18.93
C THR A 330 -16.28 -7.58 18.70
N TYR A 331 -16.31 -6.97 17.53
CA TYR A 331 -17.33 -6.01 17.11
C TYR A 331 -18.50 -6.74 16.42
N ALA A 332 -19.58 -6.98 17.14
CA ALA A 332 -20.79 -7.62 16.60
C ALA A 332 -21.93 -6.60 16.53
N ARG A 333 -22.25 -6.10 15.32
CA ARG A 333 -23.18 -4.98 15.16
C ARG A 333 -24.52 -5.18 15.88
N CYS A 334 -25.07 -6.38 15.77
CA CYS A 334 -26.44 -6.69 16.14
C CYS A 334 -26.58 -7.58 17.39
N GLN A 335 -25.50 -7.76 18.16
CA GLN A 335 -25.46 -8.59 19.36
C GLN A 335 -24.71 -7.87 20.49
N ALA A 336 -25.34 -7.73 21.67
CA ALA A 336 -24.69 -7.22 22.87
C ALA A 336 -23.68 -8.21 23.49
N SER A 337 -23.83 -9.50 23.18
CA SER A 337 -22.91 -10.58 23.51
C SER A 337 -23.03 -11.68 22.44
N VAL A 338 -21.93 -12.40 22.20
CA VAL A 338 -21.89 -13.51 21.24
C VAL A 338 -21.76 -14.82 22.03
N PRO A 339 -22.82 -15.65 22.14
CA PRO A 339 -22.73 -16.96 22.77
C PRO A 339 -21.64 -17.82 22.11
N GLY A 340 -20.83 -18.51 22.92
CA GLY A 340 -19.70 -19.29 22.43
C GLY A 340 -18.43 -18.48 22.10
N ALA A 341 -18.46 -17.15 22.22
CA ALA A 341 -17.26 -16.33 22.15
C ALA A 341 -16.54 -16.25 23.51
N VAL A 342 -15.22 -16.29 23.50
CA VAL A 342 -14.35 -16.14 24.68
C VAL A 342 -13.19 -15.20 24.37
N ASN A 343 -12.89 -14.29 25.29
CA ASN A 343 -11.84 -13.30 25.09
C ASN A 343 -10.49 -13.86 25.52
N ALA A 344 -9.44 -13.45 24.82
CA ALA A 344 -8.06 -13.79 25.08
C ALA A 344 -7.21 -12.51 25.15
N CYS A 345 -5.93 -12.68 25.47
CA CYS A 345 -4.98 -11.61 25.71
C CYS A 345 -4.27 -11.21 24.42
N TYR A 346 -4.44 -9.96 23.99
CA TYR A 346 -3.69 -9.38 22.89
C TYR A 346 -2.39 -8.74 23.43
N SER A 347 -1.21 -8.96 22.84
CA SER A 347 -0.95 -9.62 21.56
C SER A 347 -0.45 -11.07 21.67
N SER A 348 -0.18 -11.58 22.87
CA SER A 348 0.38 -12.94 23.05
C SER A 348 -0.53 -14.08 22.62
N GLY A 349 -1.85 -13.84 22.51
CA GLY A 349 -2.83 -14.89 22.33
C GLY A 349 -3.06 -15.74 23.58
N ALA A 350 -2.58 -15.34 24.77
CA ALA A 350 -2.74 -16.09 26.03
C ALA A 350 -4.19 -16.08 26.58
N SER A 351 -4.51 -16.97 27.51
CA SER A 351 -5.79 -16.95 28.24
C SER A 351 -5.83 -15.85 29.30
N THR A 352 -6.98 -15.22 29.49
CA THR A 352 -7.22 -14.27 30.60
C THR A 352 -7.12 -14.96 31.98
N PRO A 353 -6.68 -14.27 33.05
CA PRO A 353 -6.31 -12.86 33.13
C PRO A 353 -4.96 -12.57 32.46
N CYS A 354 -4.84 -11.40 31.85
CA CYS A 354 -3.67 -11.02 31.06
C CYS A 354 -2.52 -10.52 31.93
N THR A 355 -1.30 -10.88 31.54
CA THR A 355 -0.07 -10.37 32.14
C THR A 355 0.44 -9.19 31.30
N TYR A 356 0.79 -8.08 31.95
CA TYR A 356 1.36 -6.92 31.27
C TYR A 356 2.58 -7.34 30.39
N PRO A 357 2.67 -6.90 29.11
CA PRO A 357 1.93 -5.80 28.49
C PRO A 357 0.57 -6.17 27.86
N ASP A 358 0.12 -7.43 27.94
CA ASP A 358 -1.10 -7.85 27.24
C ASP A 358 -2.38 -7.24 27.83
N VAL A 359 -3.37 -7.05 26.96
CA VAL A 359 -4.70 -6.52 27.28
C VAL A 359 -5.77 -7.54 26.89
N ALA A 360 -6.79 -7.71 27.75
CA ALA A 360 -7.93 -8.58 27.46
C ALA A 360 -8.86 -7.91 26.45
N GLY A 361 -9.27 -8.65 25.41
CA GLY A 361 -10.30 -8.22 24.47
C GLY A 361 -11.69 -8.04 25.10
N ALA A 362 -12.57 -7.34 24.40
CA ALA A 362 -13.97 -7.12 24.77
C ALA A 362 -14.93 -7.34 23.59
N THR A 363 -16.14 -7.82 23.87
CA THR A 363 -17.25 -7.78 22.90
C THR A 363 -17.89 -6.39 22.89
N ARG A 364 -18.09 -5.80 21.71
CA ARG A 364 -18.65 -4.46 21.50
C ARG A 364 -19.78 -4.54 20.47
N SER A 365 -20.86 -3.82 20.72
CA SER A 365 -22.08 -3.85 19.89
C SER A 365 -22.38 -2.51 19.24
N GLY A 366 -23.26 -2.51 18.22
CA GLY A 366 -23.71 -1.30 17.51
C GLY A 366 -22.75 -0.75 16.45
N PHE A 367 -21.51 -1.23 16.41
CA PHE A 367 -20.52 -0.85 15.40
C PHE A 367 -20.72 -1.62 14.09
N HIS A 368 -20.42 -0.97 12.96
CA HIS A 368 -20.34 -1.60 11.65
C HIS A 368 -18.99 -1.26 11.02
N LEU A 369 -18.55 -2.02 10.03
CA LEU A 369 -17.42 -1.73 9.16
C LEU A 369 -17.95 -1.38 7.77
N ALA A 370 -17.58 -0.20 7.28
CA ALA A 370 -17.80 0.16 5.88
C ALA A 370 -16.80 -0.63 5.03
N ASP A 371 -17.22 -1.06 3.84
CA ASP A 371 -16.32 -1.67 2.85
C ASP A 371 -15.14 -0.71 2.57
N PRO A 372 -13.87 -1.14 2.76
CA PRO A 372 -12.71 -0.36 2.38
C PRO A 372 -12.71 0.05 0.90
N ASN A 373 -13.41 -0.71 0.05
CA ASN A 373 -13.55 -0.47 -1.39
C ASN A 373 -12.18 -0.40 -2.09
N PHE A 374 -11.33 -1.42 -1.86
CA PHE A 374 -10.07 -1.57 -2.58
C PHE A 374 -10.32 -1.72 -4.09
N PRO A 375 -9.55 -1.03 -4.94
CA PRO A 375 -9.72 -1.10 -6.39
C PRO A 375 -9.27 -2.45 -6.95
N PRO A 376 -9.86 -2.93 -8.07
CA PRO A 376 -9.41 -4.15 -8.72
C PRO A 376 -8.00 -3.98 -9.28
N PRO A 377 -7.17 -5.04 -9.22
CA PRO A 377 -5.81 -4.95 -9.70
C PRO A 377 -5.75 -4.81 -11.22
N SER A 378 -4.75 -4.07 -11.71
CA SER A 378 -4.39 -4.13 -13.13
C SER A 378 -3.82 -5.50 -13.42
N VAL A 379 -4.31 -6.21 -14.44
CA VAL A 379 -3.81 -7.53 -14.86
C VAL A 379 -2.72 -7.34 -15.93
N PRO A 380 -1.42 -7.49 -15.61
CA PRO A 380 -0.35 -7.31 -16.59
C PRO A 380 -0.14 -8.60 -17.38
N GLY A 381 -0.69 -8.69 -18.59
CA GLY A 381 -0.45 -9.83 -19.46
C GLY A 381 -1.44 -9.96 -20.60
N GLY A 382 -1.27 -11.01 -21.40
CA GLY A 382 -2.28 -11.53 -22.31
C GLY A 382 -2.94 -12.78 -21.74
N GLY A 383 -3.83 -13.40 -22.52
CA GLY A 383 -4.45 -14.67 -22.17
C GLY A 383 -3.42 -15.78 -21.92
N GLN A 384 -3.61 -16.53 -20.84
CA GLN A 384 -2.78 -17.66 -20.42
C GLN A 384 -3.61 -18.96 -20.44
N ALA A 385 -2.90 -20.09 -20.46
CA ALA A 385 -3.48 -21.43 -20.35
C ALA A 385 -2.56 -22.32 -19.52
N ILE A 386 -3.12 -23.39 -18.93
CA ILE A 386 -2.33 -24.43 -18.27
C ILE A 386 -1.62 -25.26 -19.34
N GLY A 387 -0.29 -25.24 -19.33
CA GLY A 387 0.57 -25.93 -20.28
C GLY A 387 1.25 -27.17 -19.70
N THR A 388 2.25 -27.67 -20.42
CA THR A 388 3.10 -28.78 -19.94
C THR A 388 4.15 -28.33 -18.91
N SER A 389 4.46 -27.03 -18.85
CA SER A 389 5.35 -26.43 -17.84
C SER A 389 4.60 -26.12 -16.56
N VAL A 390 5.13 -26.54 -15.41
CA VAL A 390 4.56 -26.23 -14.09
C VAL A 390 4.91 -24.83 -13.57
N THR A 391 5.79 -24.09 -14.25
CA THR A 391 5.88 -22.64 -14.02
C THR A 391 4.77 -21.95 -14.80
N LEU A 392 3.80 -21.40 -14.07
CA LEU A 392 2.70 -20.59 -14.58
C LEU A 392 3.14 -19.11 -14.69
N ARG A 393 2.50 -18.36 -15.58
CA ARG A 393 2.78 -16.93 -15.82
C ARG A 393 1.55 -16.09 -15.45
N PRO A 394 1.73 -14.85 -14.95
CA PRO A 394 0.61 -13.96 -14.70
C PRO A 394 -0.13 -13.56 -15.99
N GLY A 395 -1.38 -13.13 -15.85
CA GLY A 395 -2.30 -12.82 -16.94
C GLY A 395 -3.67 -13.47 -16.75
N ALA A 396 -4.47 -13.47 -17.81
CA ALA A 396 -5.87 -13.89 -17.77
C ALA A 396 -6.06 -15.35 -18.19
N TYR A 397 -6.53 -16.19 -17.27
CA TYR A 397 -6.86 -17.59 -17.51
C TYR A 397 -8.35 -17.73 -17.79
N ALA A 398 -8.69 -18.04 -19.05
CA ALA A 398 -10.08 -18.16 -19.51
C ALA A 398 -10.81 -19.42 -18.99
N SER A 399 -10.07 -20.47 -18.66
CA SER A 399 -10.57 -21.74 -18.14
C SER A 399 -10.13 -21.93 -16.70
N ASN A 400 -11.01 -22.50 -15.86
CA ASN A 400 -10.63 -22.95 -14.53
C ASN A 400 -9.52 -24.01 -14.65
N PRO A 401 -8.39 -23.89 -13.94
CA PRO A 401 -7.25 -24.80 -14.08
C PRO A 401 -7.52 -26.22 -13.53
N ASN A 402 -8.47 -26.40 -12.61
CA ASN A 402 -8.88 -27.67 -11.99
C ASN A 402 -7.70 -28.63 -11.67
N LEU A 403 -6.80 -28.14 -10.82
CA LEU A 403 -5.54 -28.80 -10.50
C LEU A 403 -5.77 -30.08 -9.69
N THR A 404 -5.48 -31.23 -10.30
CA THR A 404 -5.97 -32.57 -9.90
C THR A 404 -4.92 -33.68 -10.14
N THR A 405 -3.66 -33.31 -10.32
CA THR A 405 -2.63 -34.18 -10.95
C THR A 405 -1.52 -34.68 -10.03
N GLY A 406 -1.52 -34.32 -8.75
CA GLY A 406 -0.42 -34.60 -7.81
C GLY A 406 0.82 -33.76 -8.08
N LYS A 407 0.68 -32.57 -8.70
CA LYS A 407 1.81 -31.75 -9.15
C LYS A 407 2.09 -30.55 -8.26
N CYS A 408 3.35 -30.16 -8.24
CA CYS A 408 3.80 -28.88 -7.70
C CYS A 408 3.85 -27.83 -8.82
N TRP A 409 3.11 -26.73 -8.67
CA TRP A 409 3.06 -25.60 -9.60
C TRP A 409 3.74 -24.38 -8.99
N PHE A 410 4.58 -23.73 -9.80
CA PHE A 410 5.23 -22.48 -9.44
C PHE A 410 4.52 -21.29 -10.09
N LEU A 411 4.15 -20.29 -9.29
CA LEU A 411 3.58 -19.03 -9.75
C LEU A 411 4.68 -17.98 -9.89
N ALA A 412 4.91 -17.49 -11.12
CA ALA A 412 5.75 -16.31 -11.35
C ALA A 412 5.09 -15.05 -10.78
N GLY A 413 5.88 -14.10 -10.24
CA GLY A 413 5.33 -12.88 -9.64
C GLY A 413 4.45 -12.08 -10.61
N GLY A 414 3.25 -11.70 -10.16
CA GLY A 414 2.24 -11.01 -10.97
C GLY A 414 0.79 -11.28 -10.54
N VAL A 415 -0.17 -10.69 -11.27
CA VAL A 415 -1.60 -10.89 -11.04
C VAL A 415 -2.13 -12.03 -11.91
N TYR A 416 -2.91 -12.93 -11.31
CA TYR A 416 -3.54 -14.06 -11.98
C TYR A 416 -5.06 -13.86 -12.01
N GLU A 417 -5.60 -13.55 -13.18
CA GLU A 417 -7.04 -13.35 -13.38
C GLU A 417 -7.71 -14.67 -13.77
N TRP A 418 -8.52 -15.22 -12.88
CA TRP A 418 -9.16 -16.52 -13.04
C TRP A 418 -10.62 -16.35 -13.52
N LEU A 419 -10.81 -16.11 -14.82
CA LEU A 419 -12.11 -15.73 -15.42
C LEU A 419 -13.24 -16.75 -15.18
N ALA A 420 -12.91 -18.03 -15.06
CA ALA A 420 -13.84 -19.12 -14.75
C ALA A 420 -13.62 -19.71 -13.34
N GLY A 421 -12.94 -18.97 -12.46
CA GLY A 421 -12.56 -19.43 -11.13
C GLY A 421 -11.26 -20.25 -11.09
N TYR A 422 -10.85 -20.58 -9.87
CA TYR A 422 -9.66 -21.36 -9.55
C TYR A 422 -10.05 -22.57 -8.70
N THR A 423 -9.67 -23.76 -9.12
CA THR A 423 -9.89 -25.00 -8.37
C THR A 423 -8.58 -25.74 -8.16
N ASN A 424 -8.27 -26.09 -6.91
CA ASN A 424 -7.16 -26.97 -6.53
C ASN A 424 -7.69 -28.12 -5.65
N ASN A 425 -7.53 -29.33 -6.16
CA ASN A 425 -8.08 -30.57 -5.58
C ASN A 425 -7.01 -31.64 -5.30
N ALA A 426 -5.78 -31.52 -5.78
CA ALA A 426 -4.72 -32.52 -5.52
C ALA A 426 -3.28 -32.01 -5.68
N ASP A 427 -3.10 -30.71 -5.91
CA ASP A 427 -1.81 -30.14 -6.33
C ASP A 427 -1.26 -29.19 -5.26
N PHE A 428 0.05 -28.98 -5.26
CA PHE A 428 0.72 -28.01 -4.40
C PHE A 428 1.08 -26.77 -5.22
N VAL A 429 0.54 -25.59 -4.87
CA VAL A 429 0.69 -24.38 -5.68
C VAL A 429 1.37 -23.29 -4.86
N SER A 430 2.50 -22.76 -5.33
CA SER A 430 3.19 -21.68 -4.61
C SER A 430 4.04 -20.74 -5.49
N ASN A 431 4.30 -19.52 -4.99
CA ASN A 431 5.30 -18.60 -5.51
C ASN A 431 6.63 -18.59 -4.71
N GLU A 432 6.77 -19.45 -3.71
CA GLU A 432 7.96 -19.54 -2.84
C GLU A 432 9.19 -20.12 -3.55
N LEU A 433 10.32 -19.41 -3.48
CA LEU A 433 11.58 -19.82 -4.09
C LEU A 433 12.51 -20.38 -3.02
N LYS A 434 12.67 -21.70 -2.99
CA LYS A 434 13.44 -22.42 -1.96
C LYS A 434 14.72 -23.03 -2.54
N PRO A 435 15.80 -23.17 -1.76
CA PRO A 435 16.97 -23.92 -2.19
C PRO A 435 16.65 -25.42 -2.27
N PRO A 436 17.41 -26.21 -3.04
CA PRO A 436 17.42 -27.66 -2.90
C PRO A 436 18.08 -28.05 -1.58
N ASP A 437 17.67 -29.17 -1.01
CA ASP A 437 18.18 -29.67 0.28
C ASP A 437 18.17 -28.60 1.39
N GLU A 438 16.99 -28.03 1.71
CA GLU A 438 16.80 -27.05 2.79
C GLU A 438 17.38 -27.59 4.10
N SER A 439 18.19 -26.77 4.79
CA SER A 439 18.85 -27.16 6.05
C SER A 439 17.95 -26.95 7.28
N VAL A 440 18.24 -27.57 8.42
CA VAL A 440 17.52 -27.29 9.67
C VAL A 440 17.85 -25.87 10.15
N ALA A 441 16.85 -25.09 10.56
CA ALA A 441 17.07 -23.76 11.12
C ALA A 441 18.11 -23.78 12.25
N GLY A 442 19.17 -22.98 12.10
CA GLY A 442 20.31 -22.93 13.02
C GLY A 442 21.45 -23.93 12.73
N SER A 443 21.39 -24.74 11.68
CA SER A 443 22.48 -25.62 11.25
C SER A 443 22.53 -25.79 9.73
N ASN A 444 23.64 -25.40 9.09
CA ASN A 444 23.83 -25.63 7.66
C ASN A 444 24.25 -27.07 7.30
N THR A 445 24.51 -27.97 8.26
CA THR A 445 25.02 -29.34 7.98
C THR A 445 23.97 -30.44 8.04
N VAL A 446 22.75 -30.12 8.46
CA VAL A 446 21.67 -31.10 8.67
C VAL A 446 20.52 -30.79 7.73
N LEU A 447 20.09 -31.77 6.93
CA LEU A 447 18.91 -31.67 6.08
C LEU A 447 17.63 -31.52 6.92
N SER A 448 16.75 -30.58 6.57
CA SER A 448 15.42 -30.47 7.17
C SER A 448 14.57 -31.68 6.81
N SER A 449 13.96 -32.33 7.82
CA SER A 449 12.93 -33.36 7.63
C SER A 449 11.68 -32.84 6.92
N TYR A 450 11.48 -31.51 6.91
CA TYR A 450 10.35 -30.82 6.29
C TYR A 450 10.88 -29.87 5.22
N GLN A 451 11.05 -30.40 4.00
CA GLN A 451 11.31 -29.60 2.81
C GLN A 451 9.98 -28.99 2.35
N PHE A 452 9.96 -27.69 2.05
CA PHE A 452 8.76 -26.95 1.67
C PHE A 452 8.05 -27.57 0.46
N TRP A 453 8.80 -27.86 -0.60
CA TRP A 453 8.28 -28.48 -1.82
C TRP A 453 8.04 -30.00 -1.72
N ASN A 454 8.19 -30.58 -0.52
CA ASN A 454 7.75 -31.94 -0.18
C ASN A 454 6.62 -31.97 0.88
N THR A 455 6.13 -30.81 1.31
CA THR A 455 4.91 -30.67 2.13
C THR A 455 3.78 -31.48 1.49
N GLY A 456 3.00 -32.22 2.28
CA GLY A 456 1.89 -33.05 1.78
C GLY A 456 2.30 -34.33 1.03
N GLY A 457 3.59 -34.71 1.05
CA GLY A 457 4.07 -35.94 0.40
C GLY A 457 4.43 -35.76 -1.09
N PHE A 458 4.45 -34.52 -1.57
CA PHE A 458 5.02 -34.16 -2.87
C PHE A 458 6.56 -34.36 -2.84
N ASN A 459 7.23 -34.31 -3.99
CA ASN A 459 8.67 -34.61 -4.10
C ASN A 459 9.41 -33.57 -4.98
N CYS A 460 9.10 -32.29 -4.79
CA CYS A 460 9.52 -31.22 -5.71
C CYS A 460 10.66 -30.33 -5.17
N ALA A 461 11.21 -30.66 -3.99
CA ALA A 461 12.27 -29.88 -3.35
C ALA A 461 13.64 -29.94 -4.05
N GLY A 462 13.81 -30.75 -5.10
CA GLY A 462 15.10 -30.95 -5.73
C GLY A 462 16.15 -31.52 -4.77
N SER A 463 17.39 -31.61 -5.23
CA SER A 463 18.56 -32.03 -4.43
C SER A 463 19.83 -31.82 -5.26
N PHE A 464 20.99 -31.73 -4.63
CA PHE A 464 22.28 -31.64 -5.33
C PHE A 464 23.31 -32.64 -4.82
N GLN A 465 24.31 -32.95 -5.64
CA GLN A 465 25.45 -33.76 -5.25
C GLN A 465 26.75 -33.09 -5.64
N LEU A 466 27.83 -33.56 -5.03
CA LEU A 466 29.18 -33.17 -5.35
C LEU A 466 29.95 -34.41 -5.79
N ALA A 467 30.65 -34.29 -6.90
CA ALA A 467 31.55 -35.29 -7.42
C ALA A 467 32.90 -34.65 -7.79
N THR A 468 33.85 -35.49 -8.20
CA THR A 468 35.10 -35.03 -8.83
C THR A 468 35.31 -35.78 -10.13
N ASN A 469 35.64 -35.05 -11.19
CA ASN A 469 36.18 -35.64 -12.41
C ASN A 469 37.70 -35.88 -12.24
N ASN A 470 38.35 -36.41 -13.29
CA ASN A 470 39.81 -36.49 -13.37
C ASN A 470 40.32 -35.68 -14.59
N ASP A 471 40.32 -34.34 -14.54
CA ASP A 471 41.03 -33.54 -15.56
C ASP A 471 42.48 -33.22 -15.10
N PRO A 472 43.51 -33.69 -15.83
CA PRO A 472 44.91 -33.46 -15.47
C PRO A 472 45.41 -32.03 -15.75
N ARG A 473 44.62 -31.15 -16.39
CA ARG A 473 45.09 -29.85 -16.89
C ARG A 473 45.14 -28.78 -15.80
N ASN A 474 44.04 -28.56 -15.08
CA ASN A 474 43.83 -27.39 -14.23
C ASN A 474 43.23 -27.70 -12.84
N PRO A 475 43.68 -28.74 -12.11
CA PRO A 475 43.00 -29.16 -10.89
C PRO A 475 42.89 -28.08 -9.82
N VAL A 476 41.80 -28.11 -9.06
CA VAL A 476 41.64 -27.24 -7.89
C VAL A 476 42.60 -27.64 -6.76
N ARG A 477 42.76 -26.76 -5.76
CA ARG A 477 43.61 -27.03 -4.60
C ARG A 477 43.09 -28.26 -3.82
N ASN A 478 43.96 -29.25 -3.62
CA ASN A 478 43.66 -30.44 -2.81
C ASN A 478 43.07 -30.10 -1.43
N GLY A 479 42.11 -30.92 -1.00
CA GLY A 479 41.49 -30.87 0.32
C GLY A 479 39.96 -30.94 0.29
N GLN A 480 39.34 -30.81 1.46
CA GLN A 480 37.89 -30.85 1.63
C GLN A 480 37.29 -29.47 1.34
N TRP A 481 36.68 -29.32 0.17
CA TRP A 481 35.87 -28.16 -0.19
C TRP A 481 34.47 -28.28 0.40
N ALA A 482 33.82 -27.15 0.63
CA ALA A 482 32.43 -27.06 1.04
C ALA A 482 31.62 -26.27 0.00
N VAL A 483 30.35 -26.63 -0.19
CA VAL A 483 29.47 -26.05 -1.21
C VAL A 483 28.09 -25.79 -0.63
N GLU A 484 27.61 -24.56 -0.81
CA GLU A 484 26.23 -24.14 -0.60
C GLU A 484 25.70 -23.56 -1.92
N ILE A 485 24.41 -23.77 -2.22
CA ILE A 485 23.77 -23.25 -3.43
C ILE A 485 22.46 -22.54 -3.11
N THR A 486 22.12 -21.50 -3.89
CA THR A 486 20.86 -20.77 -3.79
C THR A 486 20.08 -20.85 -5.10
N SER A 487 18.77 -21.02 -5.01
CA SER A 487 17.85 -21.00 -6.16
C SER A 487 17.66 -19.57 -6.63
N VAL A 488 17.81 -19.31 -7.93
CA VAL A 488 17.72 -17.96 -8.51
C VAL A 488 16.71 -17.92 -9.65
N ARG A 489 15.85 -16.89 -9.64
CA ARG A 489 15.03 -16.51 -10.80
C ARG A 489 14.98 -14.99 -10.96
N SER A 490 14.28 -14.51 -11.99
CA SER A 490 13.97 -13.09 -12.12
C SER A 490 12.49 -12.92 -12.47
N ASP A 491 11.83 -11.99 -11.78
CA ASP A 491 10.45 -11.59 -12.05
C ASP A 491 10.43 -10.10 -12.45
N THR A 492 9.39 -9.64 -13.16
CA THR A 492 9.35 -8.28 -13.74
C THR A 492 8.08 -7.55 -13.34
N TYR A 493 8.21 -6.33 -12.83
CA TYR A 493 7.08 -5.45 -12.50
C TYR A 493 7.36 -4.02 -12.95
N GLY A 494 6.37 -3.34 -13.54
CA GLY A 494 6.52 -1.98 -14.06
C GLY A 494 7.57 -1.82 -15.18
N GLY A 495 7.93 -2.91 -15.87
CA GLY A 495 9.02 -2.95 -16.85
C GLY A 495 10.42 -3.05 -16.25
N VAL A 496 10.55 -3.15 -14.92
CA VAL A 496 11.81 -3.37 -14.21
C VAL A 496 11.90 -4.84 -13.78
N THR A 497 13.07 -5.45 -14.01
CA THR A 497 13.34 -6.84 -13.63
C THR A 497 14.05 -6.90 -12.29
N TYR A 498 13.59 -7.81 -11.44
CA TYR A 498 14.04 -8.03 -10.07
C TYR A 498 14.55 -9.46 -9.92
N THR A 499 15.83 -9.61 -9.57
CA THR A 499 16.44 -10.91 -9.30
C THR A 499 16.03 -11.39 -7.91
N ARG A 500 15.51 -12.62 -7.85
CA ARG A 500 15.14 -13.36 -6.65
C ARG A 500 16.19 -14.42 -6.40
N GLU A 501 16.58 -14.60 -5.14
CA GLU A 501 17.61 -15.56 -4.75
C GLU A 501 17.29 -16.10 -3.36
N SER A 502 17.12 -17.42 -3.26
CA SER A 502 16.71 -18.07 -2.02
C SER A 502 17.77 -17.98 -0.92
N ALA A 503 17.37 -18.29 0.32
CA ALA A 503 18.29 -18.74 1.36
C ALA A 503 19.19 -19.91 0.86
N PRO A 504 20.39 -20.13 1.43
CA PRO A 504 21.29 -21.22 1.04
C PRO A 504 20.75 -22.62 1.38
N SER A 505 21.12 -23.60 0.56
CA SER A 505 20.97 -25.03 0.82
C SER A 505 21.70 -25.47 2.09
N MET A 506 21.51 -26.71 2.52
CA MET A 506 22.50 -27.35 3.37
C MET A 506 23.87 -27.37 2.66
N CYS A 507 24.93 -27.24 3.44
CA CYS A 507 26.28 -27.41 2.99
C CYS A 507 26.59 -28.89 2.75
N ARG A 508 27.17 -29.19 1.59
CA ARG A 508 27.79 -30.49 1.28
C ARG A 508 29.30 -30.32 1.12
N THR A 509 30.07 -31.39 1.31
CA THR A 509 31.55 -31.33 1.15
C THR A 509 32.06 -32.34 0.14
N VAL A 510 33.17 -32.01 -0.52
CA VAL A 510 33.84 -32.86 -1.51
C VAL A 510 35.36 -32.84 -1.30
N ASN A 511 35.96 -34.03 -1.31
CA ASN A 511 37.40 -34.18 -1.14
C ASN A 511 38.08 -34.20 -2.52
N THR A 512 38.96 -33.23 -2.75
CA THR A 512 39.72 -33.10 -3.99
C THR A 512 41.16 -33.59 -3.81
N ALA A 513 41.62 -34.40 -4.76
CA ALA A 513 43.00 -34.87 -4.86
C ALA A 513 43.70 -34.23 -6.07
N THR A 514 44.97 -34.59 -6.29
CA THR A 514 45.70 -34.18 -7.50
C THR A 514 44.98 -34.64 -8.76
N ARG A 515 44.68 -33.70 -9.67
CA ARG A 515 43.96 -33.88 -10.95
C ARG A 515 42.44 -33.95 -10.84
N ASN A 516 41.86 -33.43 -9.76
CA ASN A 516 40.40 -33.34 -9.60
C ASN A 516 39.92 -31.91 -9.83
N ASP A 517 38.84 -31.75 -10.60
CA ASP A 517 37.96 -30.58 -10.52
C ASP A 517 36.77 -30.90 -9.59
N ILE A 518 36.01 -29.88 -9.22
CA ILE A 518 34.74 -30.04 -8.50
C ILE A 518 33.61 -30.11 -9.53
N VAL A 519 32.79 -31.16 -9.48
CA VAL A 519 31.58 -31.30 -10.28
C VAL A 519 30.37 -31.15 -9.35
N ILE A 520 29.43 -30.29 -9.72
CA ILE A 520 28.21 -30.00 -8.98
C ILE A 520 27.03 -30.31 -9.89
N ASP A 521 26.30 -31.38 -9.58
CA ASP A 521 25.09 -31.75 -10.29
C ASP A 521 23.87 -31.38 -9.44
N ILE A 522 22.88 -30.71 -10.03
CA ILE A 522 21.71 -30.17 -9.34
C ILE A 522 20.44 -30.67 -10.03
N SER A 523 19.59 -31.36 -9.29
CA SER A 523 18.19 -31.62 -9.67
C SER A 523 17.36 -30.40 -9.26
N ASN A 524 16.65 -29.83 -10.23
CA ASN A 524 16.03 -28.53 -10.06
C ASN A 524 14.84 -28.52 -9.08
N VAL A 525 14.64 -27.39 -8.40
CA VAL A 525 13.47 -27.08 -7.56
C VAL A 525 12.40 -26.39 -8.41
N ALA A 526 11.13 -26.54 -8.04
CA ALA A 526 10.03 -25.81 -8.68
C ALA A 526 10.32 -24.29 -8.72
N GLY A 527 10.36 -23.72 -9.94
CA GLY A 527 10.50 -22.29 -10.18
C GLY A 527 11.91 -21.70 -10.20
N ALA A 528 12.96 -22.43 -9.84
CA ALA A 528 14.34 -21.97 -9.98
C ALA A 528 14.75 -21.98 -11.46
N ALA A 529 15.35 -20.88 -11.95
CA ALA A 529 15.79 -20.72 -13.34
C ALA A 529 17.31 -20.86 -13.50
N SER A 530 18.04 -20.68 -12.41
CA SER A 530 19.49 -20.85 -12.30
C SER A 530 19.87 -21.05 -10.83
N TYR A 531 21.12 -21.39 -10.57
CA TYR A 531 21.68 -21.55 -9.24
C TYR A 531 22.93 -20.70 -9.07
N ASN A 532 23.03 -19.95 -7.98
CA ASN A 532 24.31 -19.36 -7.56
C ASN A 532 25.05 -20.39 -6.69
N VAL A 533 26.35 -20.51 -6.92
CA VAL A 533 27.22 -21.47 -6.23
C VAL A 533 28.19 -20.73 -5.32
N TYR A 534 28.22 -21.17 -4.06
CA TYR A 534 29.08 -20.63 -3.01
C TYR A 534 30.06 -21.71 -2.53
N LEU A 535 31.36 -21.43 -2.59
CA LEU A 535 32.40 -22.35 -2.12
C LEU A 535 33.02 -21.89 -0.80
N GLY A 536 33.23 -22.84 0.10
CA GLY A 536 34.13 -22.72 1.25
C GLY A 536 35.50 -23.31 0.90
N GLN A 537 36.57 -22.57 1.22
CA GLN A 537 37.95 -23.00 0.91
C GLN A 537 38.38 -24.24 1.73
N PRO A 538 39.35 -25.04 1.23
CA PRO A 538 39.82 -26.22 1.95
C PRO A 538 40.37 -25.93 3.34
N GLY A 539 39.84 -26.63 4.35
CA GLY A 539 40.38 -26.67 5.71
C GLY A 539 39.37 -26.50 6.84
N ASN A 540 38.16 -25.97 6.57
CA ASN A 540 37.14 -25.73 7.61
C ASN A 540 35.78 -26.42 7.33
N ALA A 541 35.69 -27.25 6.29
CA ALA A 541 34.45 -27.89 5.85
C ALA A 541 33.28 -26.88 5.80
N CYS A 542 32.11 -27.24 6.33
CA CYS A 542 30.93 -26.37 6.37
C CYS A 542 31.00 -25.20 7.37
N GLY A 543 32.14 -25.00 8.06
CA GLY A 543 32.36 -23.85 8.95
C GLY A 543 32.66 -22.54 8.21
N GLY A 544 32.79 -22.55 6.88
CA GLY A 544 33.02 -21.36 6.05
C GLY A 544 34.39 -20.70 6.26
N PRO A 545 34.58 -19.43 5.82
CA PRO A 545 33.59 -18.61 5.12
C PRO A 545 33.31 -19.12 3.70
N PHE A 546 32.10 -18.86 3.22
CA PHE A 546 31.66 -19.18 1.86
C PHE A 546 31.72 -17.93 0.97
N GLY A 547 32.10 -18.10 -0.30
CA GLY A 547 32.11 -17.02 -1.29
C GLY A 547 31.48 -17.44 -2.61
N TYR A 548 30.71 -16.54 -3.22
CA TYR A 548 30.09 -16.72 -4.53
C TYR A 548 31.17 -16.94 -5.60
N VAL A 549 31.00 -17.97 -6.43
CA VAL A 549 31.97 -18.34 -7.47
C VAL A 549 31.38 -18.17 -8.86
N GLY A 550 30.10 -18.48 -9.03
CA GLY A 550 29.42 -18.35 -10.31
C GLY A 550 27.95 -18.78 -10.28
N ASN A 551 27.31 -18.70 -11.44
CA ASN A 551 25.92 -19.05 -11.65
C ASN A 551 25.82 -20.11 -12.76
N VAL A 552 24.91 -21.07 -12.60
CA VAL A 552 24.61 -22.11 -13.58
C VAL A 552 23.12 -22.10 -13.91
N ALA A 553 22.78 -22.06 -15.21
CA ALA A 553 21.40 -22.03 -15.67
C ALA A 553 20.75 -23.43 -15.62
N VAL A 554 19.45 -23.48 -15.32
CA VAL A 554 18.66 -24.71 -15.40
C VAL A 554 18.40 -25.05 -16.86
N THR A 555 18.54 -26.34 -17.19
CA THR A 555 18.24 -26.92 -18.50
C THR A 555 17.06 -27.89 -18.42
N GLY A 556 16.34 -28.03 -19.53
CA GLY A 556 15.13 -28.86 -19.61
C GLY A 556 13.82 -28.10 -19.29
N THR A 557 12.70 -28.76 -19.56
CA THR A 557 11.35 -28.23 -19.26
C THR A 557 10.90 -28.73 -17.89
N MET A 558 10.41 -27.83 -17.04
CA MET A 558 9.80 -28.17 -15.75
C MET A 558 8.41 -28.80 -15.96
N SER A 559 8.30 -30.11 -16.21
CA SER A 559 7.00 -30.78 -16.45
C SER A 559 6.40 -31.48 -15.23
N ASN A 560 7.20 -31.76 -14.20
CA ASN A 560 6.76 -32.44 -12.97
C ASN A 560 6.01 -33.76 -13.26
N THR A 561 6.63 -34.61 -14.08
CA THR A 561 6.13 -35.93 -14.52
C THR A 561 6.97 -37.10 -13.97
N LEU A 562 8.14 -36.79 -13.43
CA LEU A 562 9.09 -37.70 -12.80
C LEU A 562 9.93 -36.91 -11.79
N THR A 563 9.65 -37.12 -10.51
CA THR A 563 10.28 -36.44 -9.36
C THR A 563 10.93 -37.43 -8.38
N SER A 564 10.82 -38.72 -8.67
CA SER A 564 11.45 -39.80 -7.90
C SER A 564 11.98 -40.89 -8.82
N PRO A 565 13.20 -41.43 -8.60
CA PRO A 565 14.15 -41.00 -7.59
C PRO A 565 14.94 -39.78 -8.10
N CYS A 566 14.57 -38.57 -7.65
CA CYS A 566 15.48 -37.44 -7.79
C CYS A 566 16.41 -37.41 -6.57
N PRO A 567 17.70 -37.14 -6.77
CA PRO A 567 18.27 -36.61 -8.01
C PRO A 567 18.92 -37.68 -8.92
N ILE A 568 18.44 -37.82 -10.16
CA ILE A 568 19.11 -38.57 -11.24
C ILE A 568 19.84 -37.57 -12.15
N TYR A 569 21.15 -37.74 -12.27
CA TYR A 569 22.05 -36.81 -12.95
C TYR A 569 22.48 -37.25 -14.35
N VAL A 570 22.04 -38.42 -14.81
CA VAL A 570 22.37 -38.97 -16.14
C VAL A 570 21.10 -39.52 -16.79
N GLY A 571 20.87 -39.23 -18.07
CA GLY A 571 19.77 -39.84 -18.83
C GLY A 571 18.36 -39.28 -18.58
N GLY A 572 18.22 -38.08 -18.01
CA GLY A 572 16.94 -37.34 -17.99
C GLY A 572 15.91 -37.78 -16.94
N GLY A 573 16.36 -38.35 -15.82
CA GLY A 573 15.49 -38.88 -14.76
C GLY A 573 14.77 -37.87 -13.87
N CYS A 574 15.00 -36.56 -14.02
CA CYS A 574 14.32 -35.52 -13.22
C CYS A 574 13.60 -34.49 -14.11
N SER A 575 12.27 -34.48 -14.01
CA SER A 575 11.37 -33.70 -14.86
C SER A 575 11.17 -32.24 -14.46
N LEU A 576 11.85 -31.76 -13.40
CA LEU A 576 11.92 -30.34 -13.08
C LEU A 576 13.08 -29.64 -13.80
N GLY A 577 13.89 -30.38 -14.56
CA GLY A 577 15.13 -29.90 -15.16
C GLY A 577 16.35 -30.15 -14.28
N ASN A 578 17.53 -29.85 -14.81
CA ASN A 578 18.81 -30.05 -14.13
C ASN A 578 19.81 -28.95 -14.48
N ALA A 579 20.81 -28.77 -13.62
CA ALA A 579 21.96 -27.91 -13.86
C ALA A 579 23.25 -28.66 -13.48
N GLU A 580 24.34 -28.41 -14.21
CA GLU A 580 25.66 -29.01 -13.98
C GLU A 580 26.72 -27.89 -14.05
N LEU A 581 27.62 -27.84 -13.06
CA LEU A 581 28.75 -26.92 -13.04
C LEU A 581 30.04 -27.66 -12.70
N VAL A 582 31.04 -27.52 -13.57
CA VAL A 582 32.41 -27.98 -13.34
C VAL A 582 33.28 -26.78 -12.97
N ILE A 583 34.03 -26.89 -11.87
CA ILE A 583 34.88 -25.83 -11.33
C ILE A 583 36.32 -26.33 -11.29
N ASP A 584 37.15 -25.84 -12.22
CA ASP A 584 38.60 -26.03 -12.28
C ASP A 584 39.34 -24.80 -11.70
N SER A 585 40.67 -24.85 -11.65
CA SER A 585 41.49 -23.72 -11.15
C SER A 585 41.49 -22.50 -12.09
N ILE A 586 41.17 -22.64 -13.38
CA ILE A 586 41.02 -21.49 -14.29
C ILE A 586 39.70 -20.76 -13.99
N TYR A 587 38.62 -21.49 -13.73
CA TYR A 587 37.34 -20.95 -13.30
C TYR A 587 37.46 -20.15 -11.99
N LEU A 588 38.23 -20.68 -11.03
CA LEU A 588 38.52 -19.98 -9.77
C LEU A 588 39.43 -18.76 -9.94
N GLY A 589 40.50 -18.88 -10.75
CA GLY A 589 41.48 -17.81 -10.93
C GLY A 589 42.08 -17.34 -9.59
N SER A 590 41.81 -16.09 -9.21
CA SER A 590 42.23 -15.49 -7.92
C SER A 590 41.09 -15.32 -6.91
N TRP A 591 40.02 -16.10 -7.04
CA TRP A 591 38.85 -16.05 -6.15
C TRP A 591 39.18 -16.40 -4.69
N ALA A 592 38.53 -15.70 -3.76
CA ALA A 592 38.45 -16.04 -2.34
C ALA A 592 37.16 -15.47 -1.72
N PRO A 593 36.62 -16.07 -0.64
CA PRO A 593 35.53 -15.49 0.14
C PRO A 593 35.89 -14.08 0.67
N ASN A 594 34.97 -13.14 0.52
CA ASN A 594 35.17 -11.73 0.85
C ASN A 594 33.86 -11.11 1.37
N ALA A 595 33.77 -10.85 2.67
CA ALA A 595 32.63 -10.20 3.32
C ALA A 595 32.37 -8.76 2.81
N LEU A 596 33.35 -8.11 2.18
CA LEU A 596 33.23 -6.76 1.60
C LEU A 596 32.84 -6.77 0.11
N ALA A 597 32.78 -7.95 -0.53
CA ALA A 597 32.31 -8.05 -1.91
C ALA A 597 30.78 -7.86 -1.95
N ALA A 598 30.32 -7.08 -2.93
CA ALA A 598 28.89 -6.80 -3.06
C ALA A 598 28.11 -8.10 -3.36
N PRO A 599 26.93 -8.31 -2.75
CA PRO A 599 26.02 -9.39 -3.08
C PRO A 599 25.95 -9.74 -4.58
N GLY A 600 26.14 -11.02 -4.91
CA GLY A 600 26.15 -11.53 -6.30
C GLY A 600 27.41 -11.21 -7.12
N THR A 601 28.49 -10.76 -6.50
CA THR A 601 29.82 -10.60 -7.13
C THR A 601 30.83 -11.62 -6.59
N SER A 602 31.90 -11.88 -7.35
CA SER A 602 32.92 -12.90 -7.02
C SER A 602 33.46 -12.72 -5.60
N GLY A 603 33.37 -13.79 -4.79
CA GLY A 603 33.76 -13.83 -3.38
C GLY A 603 32.68 -13.42 -2.37
N ALA A 604 31.56 -12.81 -2.79
CA ALA A 604 30.52 -12.34 -1.87
C ALA A 604 29.87 -13.46 -1.06
N TYR A 605 29.52 -13.20 0.19
CA TYR A 605 28.92 -14.20 1.07
C TYR A 605 27.49 -14.60 0.64
N PRO A 606 27.03 -15.83 0.98
CA PRO A 606 25.67 -16.26 0.72
C PRO A 606 24.62 -15.42 1.46
N PRO A 607 23.35 -15.50 1.05
CA PRO A 607 22.24 -14.91 1.79
C PRO A 607 22.10 -15.46 3.22
N GLU A 608 21.30 -14.79 4.05
CA GLU A 608 20.99 -15.29 5.39
C GLU A 608 20.25 -16.63 5.33
N PRO A 609 20.52 -17.55 6.27
CA PRO A 609 19.83 -18.83 6.36
C PRO A 609 18.37 -18.65 6.78
N GLN A 610 17.56 -19.65 6.43
CA GLN A 610 16.15 -19.74 6.81
C GLN A 610 15.94 -19.67 8.33
N THR A 611 14.78 -19.16 8.74
CA THR A 611 14.37 -19.11 10.15
C THR A 611 13.54 -20.33 10.54
N ALA A 612 13.38 -20.54 11.85
CA ALA A 612 12.65 -21.69 12.39
C ALA A 612 11.21 -21.77 11.85
N PRO A 613 10.66 -22.99 11.66
CA PRO A 613 9.27 -23.17 11.24
C PRO A 613 8.31 -22.55 12.28
N LEU A 614 7.17 -22.04 11.81
CA LEU A 614 6.16 -21.41 12.69
C LEU A 614 5.58 -22.38 13.72
N GLN A 615 5.58 -23.68 13.40
CA GLN A 615 5.22 -24.76 14.31
C GLN A 615 6.04 -26.02 13.99
N ALA A 616 6.25 -26.87 14.99
CA ALA A 616 6.84 -28.20 14.77
C ALA A 616 6.00 -29.01 13.76
N GLY A 617 6.65 -29.57 12.74
CA GLY A 617 6.00 -30.30 11.65
C GLY A 617 5.82 -29.50 10.35
N LEU A 618 6.12 -28.19 10.36
CA LEU A 618 6.05 -27.33 9.18
C LEU A 618 7.45 -27.08 8.56
N PRO A 619 7.52 -26.66 7.28
CA PRO A 619 8.77 -26.20 6.66
C PRO A 619 9.34 -24.94 7.31
N ASN A 620 10.64 -24.72 7.11
CA ASN A 620 11.30 -23.50 7.59
C ASN A 620 10.72 -22.25 6.92
N GLN A 621 10.72 -21.18 7.69
CA GLN A 621 10.34 -19.86 7.24
C GLN A 621 11.51 -19.18 6.51
N ASN A 622 11.17 -18.25 5.63
CA ASN A 622 12.20 -17.40 5.02
C ASN A 622 12.83 -16.48 6.09
N PRO A 623 13.99 -15.85 5.81
CA PRO A 623 14.61 -14.94 6.75
C PRO A 623 13.76 -13.69 7.01
N GLY A 624 14.12 -12.94 8.06
CA GLY A 624 13.33 -11.81 8.53
C GLY A 624 13.54 -10.56 7.68
N ARG A 625 12.45 -9.99 7.15
CA ARG A 625 12.46 -8.71 6.42
C ARG A 625 13.19 -7.61 7.21
N GLY A 626 14.36 -7.17 6.74
CA GLY A 626 15.18 -6.18 7.44
C GLY A 626 16.03 -5.31 6.52
N ALA A 627 16.26 -4.06 6.91
CA ALA A 627 17.15 -3.16 6.16
C ALA A 627 18.61 -3.58 6.34
N GLY A 628 19.30 -3.91 5.25
CA GLY A 628 20.68 -4.40 5.27
C GLY A 628 20.83 -5.89 5.61
N ALA A 629 19.72 -6.65 5.72
CA ALA A 629 19.79 -8.10 5.75
C ALA A 629 20.46 -8.64 4.48
N ALA A 630 21.29 -9.68 4.61
CA ALA A 630 21.84 -10.38 3.45
C ALA A 630 20.85 -11.40 2.86
N GLY A 631 19.71 -11.61 3.55
CA GLY A 631 18.66 -12.64 3.45
C GLY A 631 18.01 -12.91 2.10
N ASP A 632 16.91 -13.67 2.14
CA ASP A 632 16.30 -14.28 0.98
C ASP A 632 15.76 -13.19 0.05
N ARG A 633 16.51 -12.95 -1.02
CA ARG A 633 16.26 -11.87 -1.97
C ARG A 633 15.03 -12.19 -2.81
N ALA A 634 14.40 -13.35 -2.62
CA ALA A 634 13.18 -13.73 -3.30
C ALA A 634 11.92 -13.06 -2.76
N ASN A 635 11.88 -12.50 -1.53
CA ASN A 635 10.69 -11.81 -1.02
C ASN A 635 10.94 -10.64 -0.03
N GLU A 636 12.18 -10.26 0.29
CA GLU A 636 12.50 -9.25 1.33
C GLU A 636 12.60 -7.76 0.88
N ASN A 637 12.01 -7.37 -0.26
CA ASN A 637 12.13 -6.00 -0.83
C ASN A 637 13.56 -5.54 -1.19
N PHE A 638 14.44 -6.47 -1.58
CA PHE A 638 15.73 -6.15 -2.15
C PHE A 638 15.73 -6.26 -3.68
N CYS A 639 16.44 -5.34 -4.32
CA CYS A 639 16.48 -5.17 -5.77
C CYS A 639 17.93 -5.07 -6.26
N LYS A 640 18.21 -5.67 -7.41
CA LYS A 640 19.52 -5.56 -8.07
C LYS A 640 19.61 -4.21 -8.79
N THR A 641 20.62 -3.41 -8.46
CA THR A 641 20.90 -2.14 -9.14
C THR A 641 21.48 -2.37 -10.54
N VAL A 642 21.49 -1.33 -11.38
CA VAL A 642 22.09 -1.37 -12.74
C VAL A 642 23.58 -1.75 -12.72
N GLY A 643 24.27 -1.53 -11.59
CA GLY A 643 25.67 -1.95 -11.36
C GLY A 643 25.83 -3.38 -10.82
N GLY A 644 24.76 -4.17 -10.71
CA GLY A 644 24.78 -5.55 -10.25
C GLY A 644 24.79 -5.75 -8.73
N ALA A 645 25.09 -4.72 -7.94
CA ALA A 645 24.97 -4.76 -6.49
C ALA A 645 23.50 -4.74 -6.05
N PHE A 646 23.15 -5.48 -5.00
CA PHE A 646 21.81 -5.45 -4.40
C PHE A 646 21.67 -4.25 -3.45
N ALA A 647 20.50 -3.62 -3.48
CA ALA A 647 20.13 -2.48 -2.64
C ALA A 647 18.63 -2.55 -2.30
N THR A 648 18.17 -1.70 -1.38
CA THR A 648 16.73 -1.49 -1.15
C THR A 648 16.06 -1.10 -2.47
N CYS A 649 14.88 -1.66 -2.74
CA CYS A 649 14.14 -1.36 -3.95
C CYS A 649 13.83 0.15 -4.12
N PRO A 650 13.86 0.70 -5.35
CA PRO A 650 13.57 2.12 -5.61
C PRO A 650 12.16 2.57 -5.18
N ALA A 651 11.25 1.62 -5.00
CA ALA A 651 9.94 1.74 -4.37
C ALA A 651 9.72 0.50 -3.48
N ALA A 652 8.70 0.53 -2.63
CA ALA A 652 8.27 -0.67 -1.89
C ALA A 652 7.69 -1.70 -2.86
N ILE A 653 8.52 -2.66 -3.27
CA ILE A 653 8.19 -3.77 -4.17
C ILE A 653 8.65 -5.05 -3.50
N THR A 654 7.80 -6.07 -3.48
CA THR A 654 8.11 -7.43 -3.04
C THR A 654 8.30 -8.30 -4.28
N PRO A 655 9.54 -8.63 -4.69
CA PRO A 655 9.76 -9.53 -5.82
C PRO A 655 8.97 -10.85 -5.65
N GLY A 656 8.45 -11.38 -6.75
CA GLY A 656 7.75 -12.67 -6.72
C GLY A 656 6.35 -12.69 -6.11
N ALA A 657 5.88 -11.59 -5.50
CA ALA A 657 4.52 -11.51 -4.97
C ALA A 657 3.46 -11.82 -6.03
N VAL A 658 2.38 -12.45 -5.58
CA VAL A 658 1.24 -12.85 -6.40
C VAL A 658 -0.06 -12.35 -5.78
N GLU A 659 -0.97 -11.94 -6.65
CA GLU A 659 -2.36 -11.63 -6.32
C GLU A 659 -3.28 -12.48 -7.20
N PHE A 660 -4.22 -13.20 -6.57
CA PHE A 660 -5.29 -13.89 -7.27
C PHE A 660 -6.47 -12.95 -7.45
N TYR A 661 -6.90 -12.75 -8.69
CA TYR A 661 -8.07 -11.95 -9.04
C TYR A 661 -9.16 -12.88 -9.59
N VAL A 662 -10.32 -12.94 -8.93
CA VAL A 662 -11.47 -13.74 -9.39
C VAL A 662 -12.66 -12.84 -9.66
N PRO A 663 -12.91 -12.45 -10.93
CA PRO A 663 -14.06 -11.63 -11.29
C PRO A 663 -15.38 -12.41 -11.18
N SER A 664 -16.50 -11.66 -11.21
CA SER A 664 -17.86 -12.21 -11.15
C SER A 664 -18.08 -13.32 -12.19
N GLY A 665 -18.55 -14.48 -11.74
CA GLY A 665 -18.73 -15.70 -12.54
C GLY A 665 -17.66 -16.77 -12.30
N GLY A 666 -16.52 -16.40 -11.70
CA GLY A 666 -15.53 -17.32 -11.16
C GLY A 666 -15.67 -17.52 -9.65
N CYS A 667 -15.16 -18.66 -9.16
CA CYS A 667 -15.14 -19.03 -7.74
C CYS A 667 -13.81 -19.67 -7.37
N ILE A 668 -13.38 -19.53 -6.11
CA ILE A 668 -12.27 -20.30 -5.56
C ILE A 668 -12.77 -21.57 -4.87
N ASN A 669 -12.19 -22.70 -5.26
CA ASN A 669 -12.41 -24.00 -4.65
C ASN A 669 -11.05 -24.67 -4.38
N SER A 670 -10.44 -24.34 -3.24
CA SER A 670 -9.35 -25.14 -2.67
C SER A 670 -10.00 -26.11 -1.68
N VAL A 671 -9.87 -27.41 -1.90
CA VAL A 671 -10.42 -28.44 -0.99
C VAL A 671 -9.34 -29.08 -0.14
N THR A 672 -9.72 -29.96 0.78
CA THR A 672 -8.85 -30.58 1.80
C THR A 672 -7.81 -31.59 1.27
N THR A 673 -7.67 -31.70 -0.05
CA THR A 673 -6.78 -32.66 -0.73
C THR A 673 -5.68 -32.01 -1.59
N GLY A 674 -5.66 -30.68 -1.70
CA GLY A 674 -4.55 -29.90 -2.26
C GLY A 674 -4.02 -28.87 -1.26
N ASP A 675 -2.89 -28.24 -1.57
CA ASP A 675 -2.32 -27.16 -0.75
C ASP A 675 -1.99 -25.94 -1.64
N THR A 676 -2.36 -24.73 -1.21
CA THR A 676 -2.10 -23.47 -1.91
C THR A 676 -1.37 -22.50 -0.97
N TYR A 677 -0.12 -22.17 -1.28
CA TYR A 677 0.73 -21.29 -0.48
C TYR A 677 1.16 -20.08 -1.32
N ILE A 678 0.51 -18.93 -1.16
CA ILE A 678 0.83 -17.71 -1.90
C ILE A 678 1.15 -16.54 -0.97
N PHE A 679 2.15 -15.75 -1.34
CA PHE A 679 2.43 -14.45 -0.70
C PHE A 679 2.21 -13.28 -1.66
N SER A 680 1.58 -12.23 -1.16
CA SER A 680 1.42 -10.94 -1.86
C SER A 680 2.57 -9.99 -1.52
N GLY A 681 2.40 -8.69 -1.77
CA GLY A 681 3.46 -7.71 -1.65
C GLY A 681 2.99 -6.27 -1.73
N TYR A 682 3.91 -5.35 -1.43
CA TYR A 682 3.63 -3.90 -1.39
C TYR A 682 3.06 -3.34 -2.71
N GLN A 683 3.39 -3.92 -3.86
CA GLN A 683 2.87 -3.47 -5.16
C GLN A 683 1.41 -3.86 -5.45
N TYR A 684 0.81 -4.69 -4.59
CA TYR A 684 -0.57 -5.16 -4.63
C TYR A 684 -1.31 -4.82 -3.31
N ASP A 685 -0.80 -3.83 -2.56
CA ASP A 685 -1.28 -3.49 -1.21
C ASP A 685 -1.42 -4.70 -0.28
N TRP A 686 -0.54 -5.70 -0.44
CA TRP A 686 -0.60 -7.00 0.26
C TRP A 686 -1.89 -7.82 0.05
N VAL A 687 -2.74 -7.50 -0.93
CA VAL A 687 -3.91 -8.32 -1.28
C VAL A 687 -3.43 -9.63 -1.94
N SER A 688 -3.71 -10.77 -1.33
CA SER A 688 -3.36 -12.10 -1.86
C SER A 688 -4.51 -12.70 -2.68
N LEU A 689 -5.75 -12.38 -2.31
CA LEU A 689 -6.96 -12.75 -3.02
C LEU A 689 -7.91 -11.55 -3.11
N TYR A 690 -8.25 -11.15 -4.33
CA TYR A 690 -9.20 -10.09 -4.66
C TYR A 690 -10.41 -10.65 -5.42
N GLU A 691 -11.62 -10.33 -4.94
CA GLU A 691 -12.86 -10.45 -5.71
C GLU A 691 -13.63 -9.11 -5.72
N PRO A 692 -14.27 -8.73 -6.84
CA PRO A 692 -14.89 -7.42 -6.97
C PRO A 692 -16.13 -7.26 -6.07
N GLY A 693 -16.22 -6.11 -5.40
CA GLY A 693 -17.37 -5.72 -4.57
C GLY A 693 -18.43 -4.91 -5.31
N ILE A 694 -19.45 -4.46 -4.56
CA ILE A 694 -20.55 -3.63 -5.09
C ILE A 694 -20.03 -2.28 -5.64
N GLY A 695 -18.94 -1.74 -5.07
CA GLY A 695 -18.31 -0.51 -5.58
C GLY A 695 -17.52 -0.67 -6.88
N PHE A 696 -17.25 -1.90 -7.32
CA PHE A 696 -16.60 -2.23 -8.60
C PHE A 696 -17.39 -3.30 -9.36
N PRO A 697 -18.60 -2.98 -9.87
CA PRO A 697 -19.48 -3.98 -10.48
C PRO A 697 -18.94 -4.54 -11.81
N PRO A 698 -19.27 -5.80 -12.17
CA PRO A 698 -20.15 -6.71 -11.45
C PRO A 698 -19.48 -7.31 -10.22
N ALA A 699 -20.19 -7.27 -9.07
CA ALA A 699 -19.70 -7.87 -7.84
C ALA A 699 -19.63 -9.40 -7.98
N ASN A 700 -18.63 -10.03 -7.39
CA ASN A 700 -18.58 -11.48 -7.26
C ASN A 700 -19.29 -11.90 -5.97
N THR A 701 -20.33 -12.72 -6.12
CA THR A 701 -21.14 -13.22 -5.02
C THR A 701 -21.01 -14.74 -4.88
N CYS A 702 -19.87 -15.32 -5.27
CA CYS A 702 -19.71 -16.76 -5.21
C CYS A 702 -19.58 -17.27 -3.76
N SER A 703 -19.99 -18.53 -3.56
CA SER A 703 -19.65 -19.33 -2.40
C SER A 703 -18.30 -20.02 -2.63
N ASN A 704 -17.23 -19.40 -2.15
CA ASN A 704 -15.89 -19.92 -2.21
C ASN A 704 -15.62 -20.95 -1.10
N SER A 705 -14.73 -21.90 -1.38
CA SER A 705 -14.22 -22.88 -0.43
C SER A 705 -12.70 -22.76 -0.33
N LEU A 706 -12.20 -22.57 0.89
CA LEU A 706 -10.77 -22.55 1.21
C LEU A 706 -10.45 -23.67 2.18
N GLY A 707 -9.70 -24.65 1.68
CA GLY A 707 -9.24 -25.84 2.35
C GLY A 707 -7.80 -26.17 1.94
N ALA A 708 -7.20 -27.00 2.76
CA ALA A 708 -5.79 -27.37 2.74
C ALA A 708 -5.63 -28.78 3.30
N THR A 709 -4.71 -29.56 2.72
CA THR A 709 -4.31 -30.87 3.27
C THR A 709 -3.39 -30.68 4.47
N THR A 710 -2.29 -29.94 4.29
CA THR A 710 -1.14 -29.96 5.20
C THR A 710 -0.78 -28.58 5.70
N ASN A 711 -0.53 -27.66 4.78
CA ASN A 711 -0.05 -26.30 5.09
C ASN A 711 -0.28 -25.40 3.87
N SER A 712 -1.42 -24.72 3.86
CA SER A 712 -1.72 -23.66 2.91
C SER A 712 -1.57 -22.31 3.60
N ALA A 713 -1.30 -21.28 2.81
CA ALA A 713 -1.21 -19.92 3.31
C ALA A 713 -1.64 -18.92 2.23
N TYR A 714 -2.43 -17.95 2.64
CA TYR A 714 -2.73 -16.75 1.88
C TYR A 714 -2.06 -15.57 2.61
N VAL A 715 -0.75 -15.42 2.40
CA VAL A 715 0.08 -14.42 3.10
C VAL A 715 -0.20 -13.04 2.50
N GLY A 716 -1.14 -12.34 3.13
CA GLY A 716 -1.74 -11.11 2.64
C GLY A 716 -3.16 -10.91 3.17
N LEU A 717 -3.86 -9.89 2.68
CA LEU A 717 -5.30 -9.70 2.85
C LEU A 717 -6.08 -10.58 1.86
N ILE A 718 -7.07 -11.31 2.39
CA ILE A 718 -8.16 -11.87 1.57
C ILE A 718 -9.29 -10.83 1.52
N TYR A 719 -9.62 -10.34 0.32
CA TYR A 719 -10.64 -9.32 0.08
C TYR A 719 -11.67 -9.81 -0.93
N ALA A 720 -12.86 -10.16 -0.44
CA ALA A 720 -13.98 -10.64 -1.25
C ALA A 720 -15.32 -10.09 -0.71
N PRO A 721 -15.52 -8.76 -0.73
CA PRO A 721 -16.53 -8.04 0.06
C PRO A 721 -18.00 -8.37 -0.24
N ALA A 722 -18.28 -9.06 -1.36
CA ALA A 722 -19.63 -9.50 -1.74
C ALA A 722 -19.79 -11.04 -1.76
N ALA A 723 -18.71 -11.79 -1.53
CA ALA A 723 -18.68 -13.25 -1.60
C ALA A 723 -18.89 -13.91 -0.23
N VAL A 724 -19.16 -15.22 -0.25
CA VAL A 724 -19.13 -16.08 0.94
C VAL A 724 -17.85 -16.88 0.91
N ILE A 725 -17.07 -16.91 1.99
CA ILE A 725 -15.92 -17.81 2.12
C ILE A 725 -16.18 -18.86 3.18
N SER A 726 -16.12 -20.13 2.76
CA SER A 726 -16.18 -21.30 3.63
C SER A 726 -14.78 -21.83 3.90
N PHE A 727 -14.35 -21.81 5.15
CA PHE A 727 -13.14 -22.49 5.59
C PHE A 727 -13.48 -23.93 5.95
N VAL A 728 -12.86 -24.88 5.25
CA VAL A 728 -13.15 -26.32 5.33
C VAL A 728 -11.99 -27.16 5.89
N SER A 729 -10.93 -26.51 6.39
CA SER A 729 -9.86 -27.19 7.12
C SER A 729 -9.13 -26.22 8.08
N PRO A 730 -8.32 -26.73 9.03
CA PRO A 730 -7.63 -25.88 10.00
C PRO A 730 -6.30 -25.34 9.46
N ASN A 731 -5.80 -25.91 8.35
CA ASN A 731 -4.46 -25.70 7.79
C ASN A 731 -4.43 -24.64 6.67
N VAL A 732 -5.44 -23.77 6.59
CA VAL A 732 -5.59 -22.75 5.53
C VAL A 732 -4.71 -21.52 5.77
N PHE A 733 -4.28 -21.31 7.01
CA PHE A 733 -3.47 -20.18 7.44
C PHE A 733 -2.23 -20.66 8.19
N GLU A 734 -1.06 -20.23 7.71
CA GLU A 734 0.19 -20.45 8.42
C GLU A 734 0.48 -19.26 9.37
N GLY A 735 0.24 -19.46 10.67
CA GLY A 735 0.66 -18.57 11.76
C GLY A 735 0.40 -17.06 11.56
N PRO A 736 1.33 -16.17 11.95
CA PRO A 736 1.21 -14.72 11.79
C PRO A 736 1.50 -14.26 10.34
N GLY A 737 0.91 -14.92 9.35
CA GLY A 737 1.05 -14.63 7.93
C GLY A 737 -0.08 -13.79 7.31
N THR A 738 -1.23 -13.64 7.98
CA THR A 738 -2.40 -12.98 7.36
C THR A 738 -2.43 -11.46 7.59
N GLY A 739 -2.72 -10.72 6.52
CA GLY A 739 -3.06 -9.30 6.52
C GLY A 739 -4.49 -8.98 6.91
N GLY A 740 -5.26 -9.99 7.34
CA GLY A 740 -6.68 -9.90 7.61
C GLY A 740 -7.54 -10.61 6.55
N ILE A 741 -8.84 -10.65 6.82
CA ILE A 741 -9.87 -11.23 5.95
C ILE A 741 -11.04 -10.25 5.94
N VAL A 742 -11.46 -9.77 4.78
CA VAL A 742 -12.59 -8.85 4.61
C VAL A 742 -13.49 -9.39 3.51
N VAL A 743 -14.64 -9.95 3.88
CA VAL A 743 -15.54 -10.63 2.95
C VAL A 743 -17.01 -10.27 3.17
N GLY A 744 -17.91 -10.73 2.29
CA GLY A 744 -19.35 -10.62 2.51
C GLY A 744 -19.78 -11.38 3.76
N SER A 745 -19.68 -12.72 3.73
CA SER A 745 -19.93 -13.56 4.90
C SER A 745 -18.96 -14.74 5.03
N LEU A 746 -18.87 -15.29 6.23
CA LEU A 746 -17.93 -16.33 6.63
C LEU A 746 -18.63 -17.56 7.17
N VAL A 747 -18.17 -18.72 6.73
CA VAL A 747 -18.56 -20.02 7.28
C VAL A 747 -17.30 -20.78 7.67
N PHE A 748 -17.27 -21.29 8.88
CA PHE A 748 -16.26 -22.24 9.34
C PHE A 748 -16.97 -23.57 9.59
N SER A 749 -16.81 -24.49 8.64
CA SER A 749 -17.36 -25.84 8.69
C SER A 749 -16.22 -26.82 8.95
N GLU A 750 -16.42 -27.77 9.86
CA GLU A 750 -15.41 -28.71 10.35
C GLU A 750 -14.42 -28.11 11.38
N SER A 751 -13.13 -28.42 11.24
CA SER A 751 -12.07 -28.06 12.19
C SER A 751 -11.56 -26.65 11.95
N MET A 752 -11.42 -25.89 13.04
CA MET A 752 -11.29 -24.44 12.99
C MET A 752 -9.82 -24.02 12.83
N PRO A 753 -9.50 -23.04 11.95
CA PRO A 753 -8.16 -22.52 11.81
C PRO A 753 -7.75 -21.60 12.96
N SER A 754 -6.44 -21.39 13.09
CA SER A 754 -5.86 -20.30 13.88
C SER A 754 -5.48 -19.15 12.94
N ILE A 755 -5.93 -17.93 13.25
CA ILE A 755 -5.78 -16.74 12.42
C ILE A 755 -5.03 -15.70 13.24
N ALA A 756 -3.79 -15.34 12.85
CA ALA A 756 -3.01 -14.33 13.55
C ALA A 756 -2.70 -13.15 12.62
N TYR A 757 -3.30 -11.99 12.91
CA TYR A 757 -3.11 -10.78 12.12
C TYR A 757 -1.69 -10.22 12.25
N ALA A 758 -1.08 -9.94 11.10
CA ALA A 758 0.23 -9.33 11.00
C ALA A 758 0.15 -8.08 10.10
N SER A 759 0.30 -6.90 10.71
CA SER A 759 0.24 -5.61 9.99
C SER A 759 1.35 -5.42 8.94
N ILE A 760 2.41 -6.24 8.98
CA ILE A 760 3.46 -6.27 7.93
C ILE A 760 2.97 -6.91 6.62
N TYR A 761 1.86 -7.64 6.65
CA TYR A 761 1.22 -8.32 5.52
C TYR A 761 -0.16 -7.75 5.20
N ALA A 762 -0.50 -6.57 5.73
CA ALA A 762 -1.77 -5.90 5.49
C ALA A 762 -1.61 -4.71 4.52
N PRO A 763 -2.68 -4.30 3.82
CA PRO A 763 -2.71 -3.04 3.09
C PRO A 763 -2.31 -1.87 3.98
N VAL A 764 -1.59 -0.91 3.41
CA VAL A 764 -1.29 0.33 4.13
C VAL A 764 -2.63 1.02 4.42
N PRO A 765 -2.98 1.27 5.70
CA PRO A 765 -4.27 1.84 6.03
C PRO A 765 -4.43 3.21 5.38
N PRO A 766 -5.63 3.56 4.87
CA PRO A 766 -5.84 4.84 4.20
C PRO A 766 -5.39 6.00 5.09
N ALA A 767 -4.56 6.88 4.52
CA ALA A 767 -4.18 8.12 5.17
C ALA A 767 -5.43 8.92 5.56
N SER A 768 -5.34 9.72 6.63
CA SER A 768 -6.42 10.60 7.06
C SER A 768 -6.99 11.39 5.88
N ARG A 769 -8.31 11.29 5.70
CA ARG A 769 -9.01 11.89 4.56
C ARG A 769 -10.09 12.85 5.03
N LEU A 770 -10.33 13.86 4.21
CA LEU A 770 -11.53 14.67 4.31
C LEU A 770 -12.71 13.93 3.69
N THR A 771 -13.81 13.84 4.43
CA THR A 771 -15.12 13.47 3.91
C THR A 771 -16.04 14.69 3.93
N ASN A 772 -16.92 14.76 2.93
CA ASN A 772 -17.87 15.87 2.71
C ASN A 772 -19.27 15.48 3.19
#